data_AF-T0ZPC7-F1
#
_entry.id   AF-T0ZPC7-F1
#
_cell.length_a   1.000
_cell.length_b   1.000
_cell.length_c   1.000
_cell.angle_alpha   90.00
_cell.angle_beta   90.00
_cell.angle_gamma   90.00
#
_symmetry.space_group_name_H-M   'P 1'
#
loop_
_entity.id
_entity.type
_entity.pdbx_description
1 polymer ?
#
loop_
_entity_poly.entity_id
_entity_poly.type
_entity_poly.pdbx_seq_one_letter_code
_entity_poly.pdbx_strand_id
1 'polypeptide(L)'
;MERLGLTGWDFLADLGKGKATDPGAEEEGPRYLAEAVGGRPVLAHPHRPGGFRLVYGRCRTTGLAAAGVNPATMVLLRHFVAVGTQVKTELPGKAAAMALCDTVEGPLVVLDDGSFVAVNDRPTAEELLPRVRRLVDVGEILVSFGEFLENNKPLSPGAYSLAWHLEECRARGLAPGPRTLAPTFEEAVEDSRRYGVPLHPSFNLFWHDLNGEEVSSLADQVREEGRWEDGLSLPADPPLKERLLVLGALHSEGAGRLLLPPATASALLLGLGLEQGDSRLVDRATPGPVETDGLKEACRRSGLSLKARAPTRIGARVGRPEKANRRALKPNVHALFPVGEAGGPQRSLRLAARPEAPGETTVSSPVRTSVTLGVRRCERCGRETAGNRCPCGGHTGPTPRTVQQRLPYAELLDQALRHLGLQQLSQDVKGVKGLVSETRTPEPLEKGILRALHQVSVYQDGTARFDMTDLPLTHFRPREAGLTIAEAHRLGYGTDWRGHPLTDAEQLVELFPHDLILSRRAGEYLLSLARFVDDELTLLYGGRPYYGAHRMEDLLGSLLIALAPHTSGGVLGRLVGFTDAEACLAHPVFHAAKRRNCDGDEDSVTLLMDGLLNFSHAYLPVRRGALMDKPLVLTTRLDTREVDKEAHNLDVALRYPRELYLAAEEH
;
A
#
# COMPACT_ATOMS: atom_id res chain seq x y z
N MET A 1 -22.43 2.82 26.47
CA MET A 1 -23.39 2.70 27.59
C MET A 1 -23.32 3.91 28.48
N GLU A 2 -22.16 4.21 29.07
CA GLU A 2 -21.94 5.41 29.89
C GLU A 2 -22.24 6.73 29.14
N ARG A 3 -21.71 6.91 27.92
CA ARG A 3 -22.03 8.10 27.09
C ARG A 3 -23.51 8.29 26.78
N LEU A 4 -24.33 7.23 26.87
CA LEU A 4 -25.77 7.26 26.61
C LEU A 4 -26.61 7.22 27.91
N GLY A 5 -25.98 7.18 29.09
CA GLY A 5 -26.67 7.12 30.38
C GLY A 5 -27.50 5.85 30.61
N LEU A 6 -27.20 4.74 29.92
CA LEU A 6 -27.97 3.50 30.01
C LEU A 6 -27.59 2.68 31.25
N THR A 7 -28.54 2.48 32.17
CA THR A 7 -28.38 1.70 33.42
C THR A 7 -28.62 0.20 33.21
N GLY A 8 -28.15 -0.66 34.14
CA GLY A 8 -28.42 -2.11 34.11
C GLY A 8 -27.45 -2.92 33.24
N TRP A 9 -26.37 -2.29 32.78
CA TRP A 9 -25.30 -2.91 32.00
C TRP A 9 -23.99 -3.07 32.79
N ASP A 10 -24.04 -2.86 34.11
CA ASP A 10 -22.88 -2.93 35.00
C ASP A 10 -22.23 -4.32 35.00
N PHE A 11 -23.01 -5.37 34.73
CA PHE A 11 -22.50 -6.74 34.58
C PHE A 11 -21.48 -6.89 33.43
N LEU A 12 -21.53 -6.04 32.40
CA LEU A 12 -20.52 -6.05 31.33
C LEU A 12 -19.17 -5.52 31.81
N ALA A 13 -19.15 -4.61 32.78
CA ALA A 13 -17.90 -4.12 33.37
C ALA A 13 -17.16 -5.25 34.10
N ASP A 14 -17.91 -6.17 34.73
CA ASP A 14 -17.33 -7.33 35.42
C ASP A 14 -16.84 -8.42 34.46
N LEU A 15 -17.49 -8.57 33.29
CA LEU A 15 -17.01 -9.44 32.19
C LEU A 15 -15.72 -8.93 31.54
N GLY A 16 -15.51 -7.61 31.49
CA GLY A 16 -14.29 -7.00 30.95
C GLY A 16 -13.07 -7.16 31.86
N LYS A 17 -13.27 -7.17 33.19
CA LYS A 17 -12.20 -7.29 34.19
C LYS A 17 -11.47 -8.65 34.15
N GLY A 18 -12.12 -9.71 33.67
CA GLY A 18 -11.49 -11.03 33.48
C GLY A 18 -10.60 -11.17 32.24
N LYS A 19 -10.54 -10.13 31.38
CA LYS A 19 -9.73 -10.08 30.15
C LYS A 19 -8.72 -8.93 30.15
N ALA A 20 -8.40 -8.36 31.31
CA ALA A 20 -7.17 -7.60 31.46
C ALA A 20 -6.01 -8.61 31.37
N THR A 21 -5.56 -8.87 30.15
CA THR A 21 -4.28 -9.55 29.91
C THR A 21 -3.22 -8.76 30.66
N ASP A 22 -2.51 -9.46 31.54
CA ASP A 22 -1.39 -8.95 32.31
C ASP A 22 -0.45 -8.16 31.38
N PRO A 23 -0.13 -6.89 31.65
CA PRO A 23 0.75 -6.08 30.81
C PRO A 23 2.19 -6.62 30.70
N GLY A 24 2.53 -7.69 31.44
CA GLY A 24 3.83 -8.36 31.45
C GLY A 24 3.83 -9.83 31.01
N ALA A 25 2.73 -10.36 30.45
CA ALA A 25 2.78 -11.70 29.87
C ALA A 25 3.42 -11.63 28.48
N GLU A 26 4.73 -11.88 28.39
CA GLU A 26 5.38 -12.27 27.14
C GLU A 26 4.60 -13.44 26.54
N GLU A 27 3.87 -13.19 25.45
CA GLU A 27 3.30 -14.28 24.68
C GLU A 27 4.44 -15.14 24.14
N GLU A 28 4.34 -16.45 24.36
CA GLU A 28 5.25 -17.44 23.79
C GLU A 28 5.32 -17.30 22.26
N GLY A 29 6.38 -16.63 21.79
CA GLY A 29 6.76 -16.53 20.39
C GLY A 29 6.09 -15.39 19.61
N PRO A 30 6.75 -14.82 18.57
CA PRO A 30 6.23 -13.66 17.87
C PRO A 30 4.97 -14.05 17.07
N ARG A 31 3.81 -13.50 17.45
CA ARG A 31 2.50 -13.79 16.80
C ARG A 31 2.53 -13.71 15.27
N TYR A 32 3.39 -12.87 14.68
CA TYR A 32 3.51 -12.79 13.23
C TYR A 32 4.19 -14.02 12.63
N LEU A 33 5.13 -14.69 13.30
CA LEU A 33 5.83 -15.88 12.81
C LEU A 33 4.96 -17.16 12.88
N ALA A 34 3.96 -17.19 13.76
CA ALA A 34 3.10 -18.36 13.99
C ALA A 34 2.29 -18.82 12.77
N GLU A 35 2.15 -17.98 11.75
CA GLU A 35 1.38 -18.25 10.52
C GLU A 35 2.25 -18.08 9.26
N ALA A 36 3.49 -18.54 9.29
CA ALA A 36 4.33 -18.58 8.09
C ALA A 36 3.73 -19.56 7.07
N VAL A 37 3.24 -19.03 5.95
CA VAL A 37 2.70 -19.81 4.82
C VAL A 37 3.77 -19.88 3.74
N GLY A 38 3.94 -21.02 3.08
CA GLY A 38 4.88 -21.17 1.96
C GLY A 38 4.70 -20.07 0.91
N GLY A 39 5.81 -19.46 0.46
CA GLY A 39 5.82 -18.35 -0.49
C GLY A 39 5.76 -16.94 0.12
N ARG A 40 5.65 -16.82 1.46
CA ARG A 40 5.68 -15.54 2.18
C ARG A 40 6.93 -15.45 3.05
N PRO A 41 8.02 -14.83 2.57
CA PRO A 41 9.28 -14.83 3.31
C PRO A 41 9.20 -14.06 4.62
N VAL A 42 9.92 -14.55 5.62
CA VAL A 42 10.27 -13.78 6.81
C VAL A 42 11.38 -12.82 6.42
N LEU A 43 11.18 -11.54 6.70
CA LEU A 43 12.11 -10.47 6.33
C LEU A 43 13.06 -10.14 7.49
N ALA A 44 12.52 -10.14 8.72
CA ALA A 44 13.26 -9.83 9.92
C ALA A 44 12.68 -10.56 11.14
N HIS A 45 13.56 -10.96 12.06
CA HIS A 45 13.19 -11.44 13.39
C HIS A 45 13.10 -10.27 14.38
N PRO A 46 12.33 -10.41 15.47
CA PRO A 46 12.17 -9.37 16.49
C PRO A 46 13.48 -9.01 17.14
N HIS A 47 13.72 -7.70 17.32
CA HIS A 47 14.83 -7.19 18.13
C HIS A 47 16.21 -7.77 17.76
N ARG A 48 16.36 -8.35 16.55
CA ARG A 48 17.59 -8.98 16.09
C ARG A 48 18.38 -8.02 15.21
N PRO A 49 19.72 -7.95 15.39
CA PRO A 49 20.60 -7.27 14.46
C PRO A 49 20.29 -7.64 13.00
N GLY A 50 20.23 -6.64 12.15
CA GLY A 50 19.88 -6.76 10.73
C GLY A 50 18.40 -6.62 10.38
N GLY A 51 17.49 -6.59 11.38
CA GLY A 51 16.06 -6.28 11.15
C GLY A 51 15.80 -4.81 10.80
N PHE A 52 14.54 -4.49 10.45
CA PHE A 52 14.14 -3.13 10.08
C PHE A 52 14.36 -2.14 11.23
N ARG A 53 15.17 -1.10 11.03
CA ARG A 53 15.43 -0.09 12.05
C ARG A 53 14.26 0.89 12.16
N LEU A 54 13.65 1.02 13.34
CA LEU A 54 12.54 1.94 13.55
C LEU A 54 12.99 3.40 13.41
N VAL A 55 12.35 4.15 12.52
CA VAL A 55 12.48 5.61 12.41
C VAL A 55 11.10 6.24 12.59
N TYR A 56 11.00 7.21 13.50
CA TYR A 56 9.79 8.02 13.65
C TYR A 56 9.69 9.08 12.57
N GLY A 57 8.63 9.00 11.77
CA GLY A 57 8.27 10.05 10.83
C GLY A 57 7.03 9.70 10.03
N ARG A 58 6.54 10.68 9.27
CA ARG A 58 5.47 10.50 8.32
C ARG A 58 5.84 11.20 7.03
N CYS A 59 5.82 10.48 5.92
CA CYS A 59 5.94 11.09 4.60
C CYS A 59 4.55 11.18 3.96
N ARG A 60 4.49 11.82 2.80
CA ARG A 60 3.23 12.03 2.07
C ARG A 60 2.49 10.74 1.69
N THR A 61 3.17 9.59 1.70
CA THR A 61 2.65 8.26 1.34
C THR A 61 2.48 7.30 2.53
N THR A 62 2.60 7.77 3.78
CA THR A 62 2.50 6.93 4.99
C THR A 62 1.47 7.46 6.01
N GLY A 63 1.22 6.65 7.05
CA GLY A 63 0.17 6.82 8.05
C GLY A 63 -1.09 6.00 7.71
N LEU A 64 -2.09 5.99 8.60
CA LEU A 64 -3.28 5.16 8.45
C LEU A 64 -2.91 3.69 8.20
N ALA A 65 -2.01 3.15 9.01
CA ALA A 65 -1.36 1.85 8.91
C ALA A 65 -0.31 1.66 7.80
N ALA A 66 -0.10 2.60 6.86
CA ALA A 66 1.00 2.47 5.90
C ALA A 66 2.36 2.90 6.51
N ALA A 67 3.42 2.15 6.19
CA ALA A 67 4.79 2.44 6.62
C ALA A 67 5.74 2.58 5.41
N GLY A 68 6.82 3.34 5.58
CA GLY A 68 7.74 3.69 4.50
C GLY A 68 9.05 2.93 4.58
N VAL A 69 9.58 2.48 3.45
CA VAL A 69 10.94 1.90 3.34
C VAL A 69 11.69 2.52 2.18
N ASN A 70 13.02 2.40 2.19
CA ASN A 70 13.84 2.84 1.07
C ASN A 70 13.54 2.02 -0.20
N PRO A 71 13.46 2.62 -1.39
CA PRO A 71 13.33 1.89 -2.65
C PRO A 71 14.37 0.78 -2.87
N ALA A 72 15.61 0.98 -2.42
CA ALA A 72 16.68 -0.02 -2.46
C ALA A 72 16.33 -1.28 -1.68
N THR A 73 15.63 -1.15 -0.55
CA THR A 73 15.17 -2.28 0.26
C THR A 73 14.23 -3.17 -0.54
N MET A 74 13.28 -2.60 -1.29
CA MET A 74 12.36 -3.38 -2.13
C MET A 74 13.10 -4.17 -3.23
N VAL A 75 14.10 -3.55 -3.87
CA VAL A 75 14.93 -4.20 -4.92
C VAL A 75 15.78 -5.32 -4.33
N LEU A 76 16.49 -5.07 -3.22
CA LEU A 76 17.38 -6.04 -2.60
C LEU A 76 16.63 -7.20 -1.92
N LEU A 77 15.38 -6.99 -1.52
CA LEU A 77 14.43 -8.04 -1.14
C LEU A 77 13.79 -8.75 -2.35
N ARG A 78 14.33 -8.56 -3.56
CA ARG A 78 13.89 -9.18 -4.81
C ARG A 78 12.40 -8.96 -5.11
N HIS A 79 11.88 -7.78 -4.76
CA HIS A 79 10.48 -7.39 -4.95
C HIS A 79 9.46 -8.32 -4.28
N PHE A 80 9.86 -9.10 -3.27
CA PHE A 80 8.90 -9.71 -2.34
C PHE A 80 8.15 -8.65 -1.52
N VAL A 81 8.75 -7.46 -1.41
CA VAL A 81 8.11 -6.24 -0.94
C VAL A 81 8.10 -5.25 -2.10
N ALA A 82 6.92 -4.77 -2.44
CA ALA A 82 6.66 -3.73 -3.42
C ALA A 82 5.70 -2.69 -2.83
N VAL A 83 5.44 -1.62 -3.60
CA VAL A 83 4.49 -0.57 -3.21
C VAL A 83 3.09 -1.16 -3.09
N GLY A 84 2.53 -1.11 -1.89
CA GLY A 84 1.23 -1.70 -1.57
C GLY A 84 1.30 -3.13 -1.02
N THR A 85 2.46 -3.80 -1.05
CA THR A 85 2.59 -5.10 -0.39
C THR A 85 2.26 -4.96 1.10
N GLN A 86 1.34 -5.79 1.59
CA GLN A 86 1.07 -5.91 3.01
C GLN A 86 2.23 -6.64 3.67
N VAL A 87 2.90 -6.00 4.61
CA VAL A 87 3.91 -6.60 5.48
C VAL A 87 3.31 -6.73 6.87
N LYS A 88 3.33 -7.95 7.43
CA LYS A 88 2.96 -8.15 8.84
C LYS A 88 4.15 -7.74 9.70
N THR A 89 3.90 -6.80 10.60
CA THR A 89 4.89 -6.24 11.52
C THR A 89 4.61 -6.69 12.94
N GLU A 90 5.65 -6.71 13.75
CA GLU A 90 5.55 -6.92 15.20
C GLU A 90 5.05 -5.68 15.95
N LEU A 91 5.51 -4.50 15.52
CA LEU A 91 5.28 -3.20 16.13
C LEU A 91 5.08 -2.15 15.03
N PRO A 92 4.26 -1.11 15.25
CA PRO A 92 3.29 -0.92 16.34
C PRO A 92 1.96 -1.65 16.10
N GLY A 93 1.61 -1.88 14.83
CA GLY A 93 0.41 -2.59 14.40
C GLY A 93 0.69 -3.99 13.89
N LYS A 94 -0.38 -4.74 13.57
CA LYS A 94 -0.30 -6.13 13.07
C LYS A 94 0.19 -6.23 11.63
N ALA A 95 -0.04 -5.20 10.84
CA ALA A 95 0.33 -5.13 9.44
C ALA A 95 0.42 -3.68 8.99
N ALA A 96 1.19 -3.47 7.92
CA ALA A 96 1.30 -2.21 7.24
C ALA A 96 1.39 -2.43 5.73
N ALA A 97 0.74 -1.58 4.93
CA ALA A 97 1.05 -1.50 3.51
C ALA A 97 2.39 -0.75 3.34
N MET A 98 3.29 -1.30 2.52
CA MET A 98 4.59 -0.69 2.30
C MET A 98 4.50 0.42 1.26
N ALA A 99 5.00 1.59 1.62
CA ALA A 99 5.16 2.75 0.77
C ALA A 99 6.65 3.12 0.63
N LEU A 100 6.95 4.11 -0.20
CA LEU A 100 8.32 4.57 -0.44
C LEU A 100 8.68 5.77 0.42
N CYS A 101 9.89 5.75 0.96
CA CYS A 101 10.56 6.93 1.51
C CYS A 101 12.02 6.88 1.10
N ASP A 102 12.43 7.80 0.22
CA ASP A 102 13.79 7.89 -0.33
C ASP A 102 14.77 8.65 0.57
N THR A 103 14.29 9.18 1.70
CA THR A 103 15.12 9.88 2.69
C THR A 103 15.53 9.01 3.88
N VAL A 104 14.92 7.85 4.07
CA VAL A 104 15.37 6.86 5.08
C VAL A 104 16.47 5.99 4.50
N GLU A 105 17.34 5.48 5.36
CA GLU A 105 18.47 4.65 4.93
C GLU A 105 18.02 3.29 4.41
N GLY A 106 18.68 2.84 3.34
CA GLY A 106 18.45 1.52 2.78
C GLY A 106 19.34 0.43 3.39
N PRO A 107 19.44 -0.74 2.72
CA PRO A 107 20.14 -1.91 3.24
C PRO A 107 21.67 -1.75 3.30
N LEU A 108 22.29 -2.55 4.17
CA LEU A 108 23.74 -2.77 4.18
C LEU A 108 24.04 -4.18 3.67
N VAL A 109 24.92 -4.29 2.68
CA VAL A 109 25.18 -5.56 1.97
C VAL A 109 26.66 -5.85 1.80
N VAL A 110 27.00 -7.13 1.84
CA VAL A 110 28.32 -7.66 1.44
C VAL A 110 28.23 -8.18 0.01
N LEU A 111 29.15 -7.75 -0.84
CA LEU A 111 29.26 -8.15 -2.23
C LEU A 111 30.10 -9.43 -2.39
N ASP A 112 30.12 -9.96 -3.61
CA ASP A 112 30.90 -11.13 -4.02
C ASP A 112 32.41 -10.94 -3.88
N ASP A 113 32.91 -9.72 -4.03
CA ASP A 113 34.30 -9.32 -3.82
C ASP A 113 34.67 -9.08 -2.34
N GLY A 114 33.71 -9.25 -1.43
CA GLY A 114 33.91 -9.07 0.01
C GLY A 114 33.64 -7.65 0.52
N SER A 115 33.42 -6.68 -0.37
CA SER A 115 33.12 -5.28 0.00
C SER A 115 31.79 -5.17 0.74
N PHE A 116 31.76 -4.32 1.75
CA PHE A 116 30.59 -3.99 2.57
C PHE A 116 30.13 -2.56 2.30
N VAL A 117 28.95 -2.41 1.73
CA VAL A 117 28.43 -1.14 1.21
C VAL A 117 27.02 -0.84 1.70
N ALA A 118 26.69 0.44 1.80
CA ALA A 118 25.32 0.92 1.99
C ALA A 118 24.66 1.18 0.64
N VAL A 119 23.38 0.81 0.51
CA VAL A 119 22.62 0.97 -0.72
C VAL A 119 21.36 1.79 -0.42
N ASN A 120 21.34 3.07 -0.84
CA ASN A 120 20.31 4.04 -0.43
C ASN A 120 19.40 4.50 -1.57
N ASP A 121 19.57 3.98 -2.77
CA ASP A 121 18.76 4.33 -3.93
C ASP A 121 18.52 3.13 -4.85
N ARG A 122 17.46 3.24 -5.64
CA ARG A 122 17.01 2.19 -6.56
C ARG A 122 18.05 1.88 -7.65
N PRO A 123 18.62 2.85 -8.39
CA PRO A 123 19.63 2.57 -9.42
C PRO A 123 20.81 1.75 -8.89
N THR A 124 21.40 2.14 -7.76
CA THR A 124 22.51 1.40 -7.15
C THR A 124 22.08 0.01 -6.67
N ALA A 125 20.85 -0.13 -6.15
CA ALA A 125 20.33 -1.44 -5.75
C ALA A 125 20.16 -2.39 -6.95
N GLU A 126 19.65 -1.91 -8.09
CA GLU A 126 19.49 -2.71 -9.30
C GLU A 126 20.85 -3.15 -9.87
N GLU A 127 21.85 -2.26 -9.85
CA GLU A 127 23.22 -2.54 -10.28
C GLU A 127 23.89 -3.61 -9.40
N LEU A 128 23.77 -3.49 -8.08
CA LEU A 128 24.48 -4.34 -7.13
C LEU A 128 23.77 -5.66 -6.84
N LEU A 129 22.46 -5.77 -7.06
CA LEU A 129 21.66 -6.97 -6.75
C LEU A 129 22.30 -8.30 -7.21
N PRO A 130 22.87 -8.42 -8.43
CA PRO A 130 23.51 -9.67 -8.87
C PRO A 130 24.76 -10.03 -8.07
N ARG A 131 25.42 -9.04 -7.46
CA ARG A 131 26.68 -9.19 -6.71
C ARG A 131 26.47 -9.33 -5.21
N VAL A 132 25.25 -9.12 -4.69
CA VAL A 132 24.96 -9.23 -3.26
C VAL A 132 25.11 -10.68 -2.79
N ARG A 133 26.07 -10.92 -1.90
CA ARG A 133 26.34 -12.21 -1.25
C ARG A 133 25.60 -12.35 0.07
N ARG A 134 25.53 -11.28 0.88
CA ARG A 134 24.88 -11.26 2.19
C ARG A 134 24.20 -9.92 2.40
N LEU A 135 22.93 -9.94 2.79
CA LEU A 135 22.26 -8.76 3.33
C LEU A 135 22.49 -8.76 4.85
N VAL A 136 23.22 -7.76 5.34
CA VAL A 136 23.60 -7.64 6.76
C VAL A 136 22.51 -6.91 7.53
N ASP A 137 21.90 -5.90 6.91
CA ASP A 137 20.82 -5.11 7.49
C ASP A 137 19.82 -4.71 6.40
N VAL A 138 18.52 -4.80 6.69
CA VAL A 138 17.41 -4.58 5.74
C VAL A 138 17.11 -3.09 5.49
N GLY A 139 17.63 -2.20 6.33
CA GLY A 139 17.42 -0.76 6.27
C GLY A 139 16.41 -0.26 7.29
N GLU A 140 16.03 1.00 7.14
CA GLU A 140 15.08 1.69 8.02
C GLU A 140 13.62 1.45 7.59
N ILE A 141 12.73 1.45 8.58
CA ILE A 141 11.27 1.51 8.40
C ILE A 141 10.73 2.77 9.06
N LEU A 142 10.10 3.62 8.25
CA LEU A 142 9.46 4.86 8.67
C LEU A 142 8.07 4.58 9.21
N VAL A 143 7.85 4.86 10.49
CA VAL A 143 6.56 4.65 11.17
C VAL A 143 6.11 5.95 11.83
N SER A 144 4.84 6.30 11.64
CA SER A 144 4.24 7.50 12.24
C SER A 144 3.91 7.29 13.72
N PHE A 145 3.98 8.37 14.51
CA PHE A 145 3.56 8.36 15.92
C PHE A 145 2.09 7.96 16.06
N GLY A 146 1.24 8.44 15.14
CA GLY A 146 -0.17 8.10 15.07
C GLY A 146 -0.47 6.59 15.09
N GLU A 147 0.43 5.76 14.56
CA GLU A 147 0.27 4.30 14.57
C GLU A 147 0.47 3.70 15.96
N PHE A 148 1.40 4.25 16.75
CA PHE A 148 1.57 3.87 18.14
C PHE A 148 0.36 4.29 18.97
N LEU A 149 -0.16 5.49 18.73
CA LEU A 149 -1.34 6.02 19.39
C LEU A 149 -2.59 5.17 19.09
N GLU A 150 -2.87 4.86 17.82
CA GLU A 150 -4.02 4.05 17.43
C GLU A 150 -3.96 2.64 18.04
N ASN A 151 -2.79 1.99 17.95
CA ASN A 151 -2.60 0.63 18.45
C ASN A 151 -2.39 0.57 19.97
N ASN A 152 -2.43 1.72 20.66
CA ASN A 152 -2.19 1.86 22.09
C ASN A 152 -0.89 1.14 22.52
N LYS A 153 0.19 1.39 21.79
CA LYS A 153 1.52 0.85 22.06
C LYS A 153 2.42 1.90 22.72
N PRO A 154 3.18 1.56 23.77
CA PRO A 154 4.26 2.42 24.25
C PRO A 154 5.21 2.75 23.10
N LEU A 155 5.79 3.95 23.14
CA LEU A 155 6.88 4.30 22.24
C LEU A 155 8.06 3.36 22.49
N SER A 156 8.86 3.15 21.46
CA SER A 156 10.10 2.40 21.53
C SER A 156 11.23 3.30 21.07
N PRO A 157 12.46 3.15 21.57
CA PRO A 157 13.58 3.96 21.12
C PRO A 157 13.72 3.93 19.60
N GLY A 158 13.59 5.10 18.96
CA GLY A 158 13.80 5.25 17.52
C GLY A 158 15.27 5.44 17.19
N ALA A 159 15.67 5.11 15.96
CA ALA A 159 16.98 5.48 15.44
C ALA A 159 17.16 7.01 15.45
N TYR A 160 18.37 7.45 15.77
CA TYR A 160 18.73 8.87 15.64
C TYR A 160 18.78 9.26 14.17
N SER A 161 17.65 9.78 13.67
CA SER A 161 17.46 10.15 12.27
C SER A 161 17.90 11.58 11.99
N LEU A 162 18.04 11.93 10.71
CA LEU A 162 18.29 13.31 10.29
C LEU A 162 17.21 14.25 10.82
N ALA A 163 15.93 13.85 10.78
CA ALA A 163 14.83 14.67 11.29
C ALA A 163 15.01 15.02 12.78
N TRP A 164 15.38 14.04 13.60
CA TRP A 164 15.68 14.28 15.02
C TRP A 164 16.93 15.17 15.18
N HIS A 165 18.00 14.89 14.44
CA HIS A 165 19.22 15.70 14.49
C HIS A 165 18.97 17.18 14.19
N LEU A 166 18.12 17.48 13.20
CA LEU A 166 17.75 18.86 12.88
C LEU A 166 16.96 19.55 14.01
N GLU A 167 16.14 18.81 14.77
CA GLU A 167 15.49 19.35 15.96
C GLU A 167 16.49 19.58 17.11
N GLU A 168 17.49 18.70 17.29
CA GLU A 168 18.59 18.93 18.23
C GLU A 168 19.42 20.18 17.87
N CYS A 169 19.64 20.41 16.56
CA CYS A 169 20.30 21.62 16.04
C CYS A 169 19.48 22.88 16.38
N ARG A 170 18.18 22.88 16.05
CA ARG A 170 17.27 23.99 16.36
C ARG A 170 17.27 24.33 17.84
N ALA A 171 17.20 23.30 18.70
CA ALA A 171 17.19 23.48 20.16
C ALA A 171 18.48 24.10 20.71
N ARG A 172 19.61 23.95 20.02
CA ARG A 172 20.92 24.48 20.43
C ARG A 172 21.38 25.71 19.63
N GLY A 173 20.48 26.30 18.84
CA GLY A 173 20.76 27.52 18.08
C GLY A 173 21.59 27.31 16.82
N LEU A 174 21.74 26.06 16.35
CA LEU A 174 22.30 25.75 15.02
C LEU A 174 21.17 25.72 14.00
N ALA A 175 21.12 26.73 13.13
CA ALA A 175 20.08 26.85 12.12
C ALA A 175 20.23 25.76 11.04
N PRO A 176 19.18 24.97 10.76
CA PRO A 176 19.23 23.98 9.69
C PRO A 176 19.46 24.59 8.31
N GLY A 177 20.38 24.01 7.55
CA GLY A 177 20.74 24.41 6.19
C GLY A 177 21.50 23.30 5.45
N PRO A 178 22.08 23.58 4.27
CA PRO A 178 22.79 22.57 3.47
C PRO A 178 23.86 21.81 4.26
N ARG A 179 24.64 22.53 5.08
CA ARG A 179 25.67 21.93 5.95
C ARG A 179 25.11 20.98 7.00
N THR A 180 23.97 21.27 7.63
CA THR A 180 23.38 20.33 8.62
C THR A 180 22.62 19.18 7.97
N LEU A 181 22.32 19.27 6.67
CA LEU A 181 21.63 18.23 5.92
C LEU A 181 22.60 17.17 5.37
N ALA A 182 23.78 17.62 4.94
CA ALA A 182 24.84 16.77 4.41
C ALA A 182 26.23 17.35 4.74
N PRO A 183 26.64 17.33 6.03
CA PRO A 183 27.95 17.85 6.44
C PRO A 183 29.09 16.93 6.00
N THR A 184 30.31 17.47 5.89
CA THR A 184 31.51 16.61 5.98
C THR A 184 31.67 16.08 7.41
N PHE A 185 32.53 15.07 7.58
CA PHE A 185 32.81 14.53 8.91
C PHE A 185 33.35 15.61 9.87
N GLU A 186 34.26 16.45 9.38
CA GLU A 186 34.89 17.53 10.14
C GLU A 186 33.87 18.58 10.56
N GLU A 187 32.95 18.94 9.66
CA GLU A 187 31.86 19.87 9.95
C GLU A 187 30.92 19.32 11.03
N ALA A 188 30.56 18.04 10.95
CA ALA A 188 29.71 17.40 11.96
C ALA A 188 30.38 17.35 13.34
N VAL A 189 31.68 17.12 13.39
CA VAL A 189 32.47 17.16 14.63
C VAL A 189 32.59 18.59 15.17
N GLU A 190 32.82 19.58 14.32
CA GLU A 190 32.84 20.99 14.69
C GLU A 190 31.49 21.41 15.30
N ASP A 191 30.39 21.06 14.62
CA ASP A 191 29.04 21.40 15.07
C ASP A 191 28.72 20.73 16.41
N SER A 192 29.11 19.45 16.58
CA SER A 192 28.95 18.74 17.84
C SER A 192 29.73 19.39 18.99
N ARG A 193 30.98 19.80 18.77
CA ARG A 193 31.79 20.47 19.80
C ARG A 193 31.30 21.87 20.12
N ARG A 194 30.93 22.64 19.10
CA ARG A 194 30.58 24.06 19.23
C ARG A 194 29.20 24.25 19.83
N TYR A 195 28.24 23.45 19.37
CA TYR A 195 26.84 23.60 19.78
C TYR A 195 26.42 22.55 20.81
N GLY A 196 27.17 21.47 21.02
CA GLY A 196 26.80 20.40 21.94
C GLY A 196 25.70 19.48 21.41
N VAL A 197 25.46 19.50 20.08
CA VAL A 197 24.54 18.56 19.42
C VAL A 197 25.19 17.18 19.32
N PRO A 198 24.43 16.07 19.37
CA PRO A 198 25.01 14.76 19.10
C PRO A 198 25.55 14.69 17.66
N LEU A 199 26.56 13.85 17.43
CA LEU A 199 27.19 13.68 16.11
C LEU A 199 26.14 13.36 15.03
N HIS A 200 26.30 13.99 13.86
CA HIS A 200 25.38 13.83 12.74
C HIS A 200 25.16 12.35 12.41
N PRO A 201 23.91 11.90 12.17
CA PRO A 201 23.55 10.49 12.09
C PRO A 201 24.29 9.70 11.01
N SER A 202 24.66 10.33 9.89
CA SER A 202 25.45 9.70 8.82
C SER A 202 26.84 9.21 9.25
N PHE A 203 27.35 9.67 10.40
CA PHE A 203 28.64 9.26 10.96
C PHE A 203 28.50 8.43 12.24
N ASN A 204 27.27 8.04 12.63
CA ASN A 204 27.07 7.12 13.75
C ASN A 204 27.16 5.67 13.24
N LEU A 205 27.94 4.86 13.95
CA LEU A 205 28.01 3.41 13.76
C LEU A 205 27.08 2.71 14.78
N PHE A 206 26.87 1.41 14.63
CA PHE A 206 26.04 0.61 15.55
C PHE A 206 26.78 0.26 16.84
N TRP A 207 27.30 1.28 17.53
CA TRP A 207 28.07 1.10 18.77
C TRP A 207 27.29 0.36 19.87
N HIS A 208 25.96 0.48 19.88
CA HIS A 208 25.08 -0.18 20.84
C HIS A 208 24.94 -1.69 20.61
N ASP A 209 25.38 -2.23 19.47
CA ASP A 209 25.41 -3.68 19.21
C ASP A 209 26.69 -4.35 19.73
N LEU A 210 27.65 -3.57 20.23
CA LEU A 210 28.84 -4.04 20.93
C LEU A 210 28.74 -3.72 22.43
N ASN A 211 29.43 -4.48 23.26
CA ASN A 211 29.71 -4.09 24.64
C ASN A 211 31.00 -3.26 24.72
N GLY A 212 31.25 -2.59 25.85
CA GLY A 212 32.42 -1.71 25.98
C GLY A 212 33.78 -2.42 26.01
N GLU A 213 33.85 -3.70 26.40
CA GLU A 213 35.07 -4.50 26.27
C GLU A 213 35.40 -4.77 24.79
N GLU A 214 34.38 -5.08 23.98
CA GLU A 214 34.53 -5.26 22.54
C GLU A 214 34.98 -3.97 21.85
N VAL A 215 34.43 -2.81 22.25
CA VAL A 215 34.86 -1.49 21.75
C VAL A 215 36.31 -1.21 22.15
N SER A 216 36.68 -1.49 23.39
CA SER A 216 38.05 -1.29 23.88
C SER A 216 39.07 -2.19 23.17
N SER A 217 38.74 -3.47 23.02
CA SER A 217 39.55 -4.43 22.29
C SER A 217 39.71 -4.04 20.82
N LEU A 218 38.64 -3.52 20.20
CA LEU A 218 38.71 -3.01 18.82
C LEU A 218 39.61 -1.77 18.73
N ALA A 219 39.57 -0.88 19.71
CA ALA A 219 40.46 0.29 19.75
C ALA A 219 41.94 -0.14 19.80
N ASP A 220 42.28 -1.11 20.65
CA ASP A 220 43.64 -1.65 20.73
C ASP A 220 44.07 -2.30 19.41
N GLN A 221 43.22 -3.14 18.83
CA GLN A 221 43.53 -3.80 17.56
C GLN A 221 43.72 -2.79 16.42
N VAL A 222 42.84 -1.79 16.31
CA VAL A 222 42.95 -0.74 15.28
C VAL A 222 44.20 0.12 15.51
N ARG A 223 44.54 0.45 16.75
CA ARG A 223 45.75 1.21 17.11
C ARG A 223 47.02 0.47 16.69
N GLU A 224 47.06 -0.85 16.84
CA GLU A 224 48.24 -1.68 16.57
C GLU A 224 48.40 -2.05 15.09
N GLU A 225 47.29 -2.38 14.42
CA GLU A 225 47.32 -2.96 13.07
C GLU A 225 46.89 -1.98 11.96
N GLY A 226 46.26 -0.87 12.35
CA GLY A 226 45.70 0.14 11.46
C GLY A 226 46.76 1.03 10.82
N ARG A 227 46.58 1.29 9.52
CA ARG A 227 47.42 2.18 8.73
C ARG A 227 46.56 3.19 7.98
N TRP A 228 46.99 4.44 7.94
CA TRP A 228 46.29 5.48 7.20
C TRP A 228 46.87 5.61 5.78
N GLU A 229 46.06 5.27 4.78
CA GLU A 229 46.42 5.28 3.35
C GLU A 229 45.18 5.76 2.55
N ASP A 230 44.91 7.07 2.52
CA ASP A 230 43.67 7.66 1.96
C ASP A 230 42.37 7.02 2.52
N GLY A 231 42.43 6.64 3.80
CA GLY A 231 41.44 5.83 4.51
C GLY A 231 42.12 4.97 5.56
N LEU A 232 41.37 4.13 6.26
CA LEU A 232 41.92 3.20 7.25
C LEU A 232 42.07 1.81 6.64
N SER A 233 43.30 1.29 6.69
CA SER A 233 43.66 -0.02 6.17
C SER A 233 43.94 -0.99 7.33
N LEU A 234 43.15 -2.06 7.44
CA LEU A 234 43.23 -3.08 8.49
C LEU A 234 43.50 -4.47 7.89
N PRO A 235 44.06 -5.43 8.65
CA PRO A 235 44.17 -6.82 8.18
C PRO A 235 42.80 -7.42 7.87
N ALA A 236 42.70 -8.23 6.81
CA ALA A 236 41.48 -9.00 6.51
C ALA A 236 41.36 -10.24 7.41
N ASP A 237 41.26 -10.00 8.71
CA ASP A 237 41.01 -11.02 9.73
C ASP A 237 39.50 -11.29 9.86
N PRO A 238 39.01 -12.54 9.80
CA PRO A 238 37.56 -12.81 9.82
C PRO A 238 36.83 -12.33 11.10
N PRO A 239 37.36 -12.53 12.33
CA PRO A 239 36.80 -11.91 13.54
C PRO A 239 36.73 -10.38 13.50
N LEU A 240 37.76 -9.71 13.00
CA LEU A 240 37.72 -8.25 12.81
C LEU A 240 36.66 -7.85 11.77
N LYS A 241 36.59 -8.57 10.65
CA LYS A 241 35.61 -8.32 9.59
C LYS A 241 34.18 -8.41 10.14
N GLU A 242 33.83 -9.46 10.88
CA GLU A 242 32.48 -9.60 11.44
C GLU A 242 32.16 -8.46 12.43
N ARG A 243 33.12 -8.03 13.26
CA ARG A 243 32.95 -6.87 14.14
C ARG A 243 32.68 -5.57 13.37
N LEU A 244 33.37 -5.34 12.26
CA LEU A 244 33.12 -4.19 11.38
C LEU A 244 31.76 -4.27 10.68
N LEU A 245 31.30 -5.48 10.30
CA LEU A 245 29.95 -5.70 9.78
C LEU A 245 28.88 -5.36 10.83
N VAL A 246 29.04 -5.83 12.07
CA VAL A 246 28.14 -5.52 13.20
C VAL A 246 28.09 -4.01 13.45
N LEU A 247 29.22 -3.31 13.42
CA LEU A 247 29.27 -1.86 13.56
C LEU A 247 28.66 -1.08 12.39
N GLY A 248 28.43 -1.71 11.24
CA GLY A 248 28.03 -0.98 10.03
C GLY A 248 29.18 -0.16 9.42
N ALA A 249 30.42 -0.52 9.70
CA ALA A 249 31.62 0.17 9.20
C ALA A 249 31.95 -0.29 7.77
N LEU A 250 31.48 0.47 6.78
CA LEU A 250 31.70 0.24 5.36
C LEU A 250 33.19 0.07 5.01
N HIS A 251 33.49 -0.90 4.15
CA HIS A 251 34.86 -1.20 3.72
C HIS A 251 34.87 -1.95 2.39
N SER A 252 35.97 -1.86 1.64
CA SER A 252 36.28 -2.80 0.57
C SER A 252 37.31 -3.83 1.04
N GLU A 253 37.40 -4.96 0.35
CA GLU A 253 38.38 -6.01 0.64
C GLU A 253 39.31 -6.19 -0.56
N GLY A 254 40.62 -6.21 -0.31
CA GLY A 254 41.62 -6.38 -1.37
C GLY A 254 43.00 -6.65 -0.80
N ALA A 255 43.78 -7.49 -1.48
CA ALA A 255 45.16 -7.82 -1.11
C ALA A 255 45.36 -8.26 0.36
N GLY A 256 44.36 -8.96 0.93
CA GLY A 256 44.40 -9.40 2.34
C GLY A 256 44.20 -8.29 3.36
N ARG A 257 43.64 -7.15 2.96
CA ARG A 257 43.31 -6.01 3.82
C ARG A 257 41.87 -5.54 3.62
N LEU A 258 41.33 -4.94 4.67
CA LEU A 258 40.06 -4.20 4.67
C LEU A 258 40.39 -2.71 4.57
N LEU A 259 39.79 -2.04 3.59
CA LEU A 259 40.02 -0.62 3.31
C LEU A 259 38.75 0.16 3.61
N LEU A 260 38.76 0.94 4.68
CA LEU A 260 37.65 1.80 5.08
C LEU A 260 37.83 3.18 4.43
N PRO A 261 36.81 3.70 3.72
CA PRO A 261 36.89 5.02 3.09
C PRO A 261 37.00 6.12 4.16
N PRO A 262 37.53 7.32 3.82
CA PRO A 262 37.84 8.38 4.79
C PRO A 262 36.71 8.72 5.75
N ALA A 263 35.46 8.87 5.27
CA ALA A 263 34.33 9.20 6.12
C ALA A 263 34.04 8.12 7.19
N THR A 264 34.02 6.85 6.79
CA THR A 264 33.80 5.72 7.71
C THR A 264 35.00 5.52 8.63
N ALA A 265 36.22 5.63 8.10
CA ALA A 265 37.46 5.55 8.86
C ALA A 265 37.49 6.61 9.97
N SER A 266 37.22 7.87 9.64
CA SER A 266 37.20 8.97 10.60
C SER A 266 36.12 8.79 11.68
N ALA A 267 34.92 8.33 11.30
CA ALA A 267 33.85 7.99 12.24
C ALA A 267 34.25 6.86 13.21
N LEU A 268 34.88 5.81 12.68
CA LEU A 268 35.38 4.69 13.48
C LEU A 268 36.47 5.16 14.45
N LEU A 269 37.51 5.83 13.96
CA LEU A 269 38.62 6.33 14.79
C LEU A 269 38.13 7.25 15.89
N LEU A 270 37.20 8.17 15.59
CA LEU A 270 36.58 9.04 16.58
C LEU A 270 35.91 8.25 17.70
N GLY A 271 35.06 7.28 17.37
CA GLY A 271 34.37 6.46 18.38
C GLY A 271 35.32 5.57 19.20
N LEU A 272 36.43 5.13 18.60
CA LEU A 272 37.49 4.39 19.30
C LEU A 272 38.40 5.31 20.14
N GLY A 273 38.28 6.63 19.98
CA GLY A 273 39.12 7.62 20.65
C GLY A 273 40.56 7.62 20.13
N LEU A 274 40.74 7.37 18.83
CA LEU A 274 42.02 7.35 18.13
C LEU A 274 42.14 8.56 17.20
N GLU A 275 43.38 8.98 16.94
CA GLU A 275 43.70 9.99 15.93
C GLU A 275 44.94 9.61 15.12
N GLN A 276 45.10 10.25 13.96
CA GLN A 276 46.26 10.07 13.11
C GLN A 276 47.46 10.84 13.69
N GLY A 277 48.49 10.11 14.15
CA GLY A 277 49.80 10.67 14.46
C GLY A 277 50.74 10.65 13.25
N ASP A 278 51.99 11.08 13.44
CA ASP A 278 52.98 11.23 12.36
C ASP A 278 53.30 9.93 11.60
N SER A 279 53.24 8.78 12.27
CA SER A 279 53.60 7.46 11.69
C SER A 279 52.70 6.31 12.10
N ARG A 280 51.79 6.52 13.06
CA ARG A 280 50.88 5.51 13.60
C ARG A 280 49.64 6.17 14.19
N LEU A 281 48.60 5.38 14.40
CA LEU A 281 47.44 5.80 15.18
C LEU A 281 47.82 5.92 16.66
N VAL A 282 47.32 6.97 17.30
CA VAL A 282 47.60 7.26 18.71
C VAL A 282 46.30 7.44 19.48
N ASP A 283 46.35 7.13 20.78
CA ASP A 283 45.22 7.36 21.68
C ASP A 283 45.00 8.86 21.88
N ARG A 284 43.77 9.26 21.62
CA ARG A 284 43.23 10.58 21.94
C ARG A 284 42.33 10.54 23.18
N ALA A 285 41.74 9.37 23.45
CA ALA A 285 40.86 9.17 24.60
C ALA A 285 41.60 9.41 25.93
N THR A 286 40.90 10.03 26.88
CA THR A 286 41.42 10.11 28.25
C THR A 286 41.30 8.74 28.93
N PRO A 287 42.34 8.27 29.67
CA PRO A 287 42.25 7.04 30.44
C PRO A 287 41.07 7.08 31.42
N GLY A 288 40.32 5.98 31.52
CA GLY A 288 39.15 5.87 32.38
C GLY A 288 38.65 4.44 32.46
N PRO A 289 37.75 4.13 33.40
CA PRO A 289 37.10 2.83 33.45
C PRO A 289 36.33 2.58 32.16
N VAL A 290 36.36 1.33 31.68
CA VAL A 290 35.59 0.89 30.50
C VAL A 290 34.12 0.86 30.88
N GLU A 291 33.28 1.52 30.10
CA GLU A 291 31.83 1.45 30.25
C GLU A 291 31.31 0.06 29.86
N THR A 292 30.18 -0.38 30.40
CA THR A 292 29.61 -1.70 30.04
C THR A 292 28.94 -1.69 28.66
N ASP A 293 28.25 -0.61 28.35
CA ASP A 293 27.54 -0.40 27.08
C ASP A 293 28.48 0.18 26.01
N GLY A 294 28.48 -0.39 24.80
CA GLY A 294 29.40 0.01 23.75
C GLY A 294 29.17 1.44 23.23
N LEU A 295 27.93 1.93 23.21
CA LEU A 295 27.64 3.31 22.83
C LEU A 295 28.17 4.30 23.88
N LYS A 296 27.96 4.01 25.17
CA LYS A 296 28.55 4.81 26.26
C LYS A 296 30.07 4.82 26.20
N GLU A 297 30.69 3.67 25.95
CA GLU A 297 32.15 3.58 25.80
C GLU A 297 32.65 4.41 24.62
N ALA A 298 31.95 4.36 23.47
CA ALA A 298 32.29 5.17 22.30
C ALA A 298 32.10 6.69 22.55
N CYS A 299 31.06 7.08 23.31
CA CYS A 299 30.87 8.49 23.71
C CYS A 299 32.02 8.95 24.63
N ARG A 300 32.39 8.13 25.61
CA ARG A 300 33.50 8.39 26.55
C ARG A 300 34.82 8.57 25.81
N ARG A 301 35.14 7.65 24.89
CA ARG A 301 36.39 7.66 24.10
C ARG A 301 36.45 8.81 23.11
N SER A 302 35.35 9.11 22.42
CA SER A 302 35.29 10.21 21.44
C SER A 302 35.27 11.60 22.07
N GLY A 303 34.81 11.70 23.33
CA GLY A 303 34.53 12.97 24.00
C GLY A 303 33.34 13.74 23.39
N LEU A 304 32.49 13.06 22.60
CA LEU A 304 31.30 13.62 21.97
C LEU A 304 30.05 12.80 22.34
N SER A 305 28.88 13.42 22.22
CA SER A 305 27.62 12.69 22.31
C SER A 305 27.37 11.95 21.00
N LEU A 306 27.36 10.63 21.06
CA LEU A 306 26.90 9.75 19.98
C LEU A 306 25.51 9.23 20.34
N LYS A 307 24.73 8.83 19.33
CA LYS A 307 23.38 8.29 19.51
C LYS A 307 23.24 6.94 18.83
N ALA A 308 22.36 6.10 19.38
CA ALA A 308 22.08 4.78 18.84
C ALA A 308 21.42 4.89 17.44
N ARG A 309 21.94 4.14 16.48
CA ARG A 309 21.45 4.13 15.10
C ARG A 309 20.37 3.06 14.86
N ALA A 310 20.24 2.06 15.74
CA ALA A 310 19.27 0.97 15.58
C ALA A 310 18.77 0.40 16.93
N PRO A 311 18.35 1.24 17.90
CA PRO A 311 18.01 0.75 19.23
C PRO A 311 16.75 -0.14 19.22
N THR A 312 15.81 0.10 18.29
CA THR A 312 14.67 -0.79 18.03
C THR A 312 14.74 -1.36 16.62
N ARG A 313 14.61 -2.69 16.50
CA ARG A 313 14.52 -3.41 15.23
C ARG A 313 13.21 -4.20 15.14
N ILE A 314 12.40 -3.86 14.14
CA ILE A 314 11.04 -4.40 13.96
C ILE A 314 11.09 -5.73 13.19
N GLY A 315 10.51 -6.76 13.80
CA GLY A 315 10.23 -8.03 13.14
C GLY A 315 9.18 -7.88 12.03
N ALA A 316 9.42 -8.52 10.89
CA ALA A 316 8.56 -8.38 9.72
C ALA A 316 8.52 -9.63 8.84
N ARG A 317 7.38 -9.84 8.18
CA ARG A 317 7.24 -10.83 7.11
C ARG A 317 6.26 -10.35 6.04
N VAL A 318 6.35 -10.95 4.86
CA VAL A 318 5.38 -10.68 3.81
C VAL A 318 4.00 -11.26 4.18
N GLY A 319 2.98 -10.43 4.04
CA GLY A 319 1.57 -10.75 4.18
C GLY A 319 0.97 -11.06 2.81
N ARG A 320 0.18 -10.13 2.28
CA ARG A 320 -0.44 -10.21 0.95
C ARG A 320 0.33 -9.34 -0.05
N PRO A 321 0.57 -9.81 -1.28
CA PRO A 321 1.04 -8.94 -2.37
C PRO A 321 0.03 -7.83 -2.65
N GLU A 322 0.51 -6.76 -3.26
CA GLU A 322 -0.30 -5.72 -3.87
C GLU A 322 -1.23 -6.30 -4.95
N LYS A 323 -2.34 -5.60 -5.20
CA LYS A 323 -3.34 -6.05 -6.16
C LYS A 323 -3.88 -4.87 -6.95
N ALA A 324 -3.93 -5.05 -8.26
CA ALA A 324 -4.72 -4.25 -9.18
C ALA A 324 -5.35 -5.20 -10.20
N ASN A 325 -6.66 -5.47 -10.08
CA ASN A 325 -7.31 -6.42 -10.96
C ASN A 325 -8.81 -6.19 -11.08
N ARG A 326 -9.37 -6.51 -12.25
CA ARG A 326 -10.82 -6.46 -12.45
C ARG A 326 -11.54 -7.40 -11.48
N ARG A 327 -12.64 -6.93 -10.89
CA ARG A 327 -13.52 -7.75 -10.07
C ARG A 327 -14.43 -8.55 -10.99
N ALA A 328 -14.12 -9.83 -11.12
CA ALA A 328 -14.88 -10.76 -11.94
C ALA A 328 -15.45 -11.90 -11.10
N LEU A 329 -16.67 -12.33 -11.43
CA LEU A 329 -17.21 -13.59 -10.93
C LEU A 329 -16.36 -14.76 -11.45
N LYS A 330 -16.35 -15.87 -10.70
CA LYS A 330 -15.73 -17.13 -11.12
C LYS A 330 -16.81 -18.18 -11.40
N PRO A 331 -16.91 -18.70 -12.64
CA PRO A 331 -16.29 -18.25 -13.89
C PRO A 331 -16.77 -16.84 -14.30
N ASN A 332 -16.02 -16.19 -15.21
CA ASN A 332 -16.29 -14.84 -15.71
C ASN A 332 -17.71 -14.72 -16.30
N VAL A 333 -18.37 -13.58 -16.07
CA VAL A 333 -19.76 -13.31 -16.50
C VAL A 333 -19.82 -11.95 -17.17
N HIS A 334 -20.54 -11.86 -18.29
CA HIS A 334 -20.81 -10.63 -19.04
C HIS A 334 -22.25 -10.14 -18.86
N ALA A 335 -23.22 -11.06 -18.72
CA ALA A 335 -24.62 -10.74 -18.45
C ALA A 335 -25.16 -11.51 -17.25
N LEU A 336 -25.96 -10.84 -16.41
CA LEU A 336 -26.84 -11.48 -15.43
C LEU A 336 -28.07 -12.08 -16.13
N PHE A 337 -27.83 -12.98 -17.07
CA PHE A 337 -28.84 -13.67 -17.88
C PHE A 337 -28.69 -15.19 -17.71
N PRO A 338 -29.75 -15.93 -17.36
CA PRO A 338 -29.65 -17.35 -17.05
C PRO A 338 -29.52 -18.19 -18.32
N VAL A 339 -28.48 -19.01 -18.41
CA VAL A 339 -28.25 -19.98 -19.49
C VAL A 339 -28.41 -21.44 -19.05
N GLY A 340 -28.68 -21.69 -17.76
CA GLY A 340 -28.85 -23.04 -17.22
C GLY A 340 -27.63 -23.94 -17.52
N GLU A 341 -27.89 -25.19 -17.89
CA GLU A 341 -26.86 -26.12 -18.41
C GLU A 341 -26.65 -25.96 -19.92
N ALA A 342 -27.53 -25.24 -20.63
CA ALA A 342 -27.46 -25.07 -22.08
C ALA A 342 -26.17 -24.32 -22.51
N GLY A 343 -25.64 -23.46 -21.64
CA GLY A 343 -24.35 -22.79 -21.86
C GLY A 343 -23.12 -23.63 -21.52
N GLY A 344 -23.29 -24.88 -21.08
CA GLY A 344 -22.20 -25.75 -20.64
C GLY A 344 -21.38 -25.21 -19.46
N PRO A 345 -20.20 -25.78 -19.17
CA PRO A 345 -19.36 -25.37 -18.03
C PRO A 345 -18.93 -23.90 -18.08
N GLN A 346 -18.79 -23.35 -19.29
CA GLN A 346 -18.36 -21.96 -19.52
C GLN A 346 -19.51 -20.96 -19.49
N ARG A 347 -20.77 -21.41 -19.39
CA ARG A 347 -21.98 -20.58 -19.39
C ARG A 347 -22.10 -19.71 -20.65
N SER A 348 -21.72 -20.27 -21.80
CA SER A 348 -21.69 -19.61 -23.10
C SER A 348 -23.09 -19.42 -23.70
N LEU A 349 -23.46 -18.20 -24.05
CA LEU A 349 -24.67 -17.91 -24.82
C LEU A 349 -24.58 -18.44 -26.24
N ARG A 350 -23.38 -18.43 -26.85
CA ARG A 350 -23.17 -19.00 -28.19
C ARG A 350 -23.46 -20.50 -28.21
N LEU A 351 -23.07 -21.22 -27.15
CA LEU A 351 -23.39 -22.64 -27.01
C LEU A 351 -24.88 -22.85 -26.76
N ALA A 352 -25.49 -22.04 -25.88
CA ALA A 352 -26.92 -22.13 -25.56
C ALA A 352 -27.84 -21.82 -26.76
N ALA A 353 -27.36 -21.02 -27.73
CA ALA A 353 -28.09 -20.64 -28.94
C ALA A 353 -27.91 -21.62 -30.12
N ARG A 354 -27.15 -22.72 -29.97
CA ARG A 354 -26.95 -23.67 -31.09
C ARG A 354 -28.26 -24.39 -31.45
N PRO A 355 -28.56 -24.61 -32.75
CA PRO A 355 -29.72 -25.39 -33.17
C PRO A 355 -29.63 -26.85 -32.68
N GLU A 356 -30.78 -27.47 -32.41
CA GLU A 356 -30.85 -28.92 -32.13
C GLU A 356 -30.37 -29.71 -33.36
N ALA A 357 -29.39 -30.61 -33.20
CA ALA A 357 -28.99 -31.52 -34.26
C ALA A 357 -30.05 -32.64 -34.42
N PRO A 358 -30.44 -33.02 -35.65
CA PRO A 358 -31.38 -34.13 -35.85
C PRO A 358 -30.75 -35.46 -35.39
N GLY A 359 -31.29 -36.10 -34.34
CA GLY A 359 -30.95 -37.48 -33.96
C GLY A 359 -30.23 -37.70 -32.61
N GLU A 360 -29.94 -36.67 -31.81
CA GLU A 360 -29.37 -36.84 -30.47
C GLU A 360 -30.46 -37.21 -29.42
N THR A 361 -30.86 -38.47 -29.39
CA THR A 361 -31.66 -39.08 -28.32
C THR A 361 -30.79 -39.92 -27.37
N THR A 362 -29.60 -39.44 -27.02
CA THR A 362 -28.79 -40.04 -25.94
C THR A 362 -28.90 -39.20 -24.67
N VAL A 363 -29.02 -39.90 -23.54
CA VAL A 363 -29.30 -39.42 -22.17
C VAL A 363 -28.18 -38.51 -21.60
N SER A 364 -27.25 -38.05 -22.42
CA SER A 364 -26.12 -37.17 -22.07
C SER A 364 -25.93 -35.97 -22.99
N SER A 365 -26.83 -35.72 -23.95
CA SER A 365 -26.89 -34.43 -24.66
C SER A 365 -27.48 -33.37 -23.71
N PRO A 366 -27.06 -32.08 -23.70
CA PRO A 366 -27.59 -31.06 -22.80
C PRO A 366 -29.05 -30.72 -23.16
N VAL A 367 -29.94 -31.60 -22.74
CA VAL A 367 -31.38 -31.52 -22.93
C VAL A 367 -31.89 -30.27 -22.20
N ARG A 368 -32.33 -29.29 -22.98
CA ARG A 368 -33.55 -28.49 -22.72
C ARG A 368 -33.74 -28.03 -21.28
N THR A 369 -32.77 -27.32 -20.72
CA THR A 369 -32.88 -26.83 -19.34
C THR A 369 -33.86 -25.66 -19.27
N SER A 370 -35.02 -25.86 -18.65
CA SER A 370 -35.87 -24.76 -18.23
C SER A 370 -35.13 -23.92 -17.19
N VAL A 371 -35.15 -22.60 -17.35
CA VAL A 371 -34.60 -21.67 -16.38
C VAL A 371 -35.74 -21.04 -15.58
N THR A 372 -35.44 -20.66 -14.35
CA THR A 372 -36.43 -20.00 -13.49
C THR A 372 -36.31 -18.49 -13.60
N LEU A 373 -37.41 -17.85 -13.99
CA LEU A 373 -37.52 -16.40 -14.15
C LEU A 373 -38.63 -15.86 -13.26
N GLY A 374 -38.52 -14.59 -12.88
CA GLY A 374 -39.62 -13.88 -12.23
C GLY A 374 -40.72 -13.55 -13.23
N VAL A 375 -41.98 -13.76 -12.83
CA VAL A 375 -43.12 -13.26 -13.57
C VAL A 375 -43.21 -11.75 -13.33
N ARG A 376 -43.36 -10.99 -14.41
CA ARG A 376 -43.51 -9.54 -14.43
C ARG A 376 -44.84 -9.17 -15.09
N ARG A 377 -45.50 -8.13 -14.59
CA ARG A 377 -46.81 -7.68 -15.10
C ARG A 377 -46.66 -6.32 -15.78
N CYS A 378 -47.15 -6.20 -17.01
CA CYS A 378 -47.15 -4.93 -17.72
C CYS A 378 -48.06 -3.91 -17.04
N GLU A 379 -47.53 -2.73 -16.78
CA GLU A 379 -48.27 -1.62 -16.17
C GLU A 379 -49.29 -0.99 -17.13
N ARG A 380 -49.10 -1.17 -18.44
CA ARG A 380 -49.99 -0.61 -19.47
C ARG A 380 -51.16 -1.52 -19.83
N CYS A 381 -50.92 -2.82 -20.03
CA CYS A 381 -51.94 -3.75 -20.53
C CYS A 381 -52.22 -4.95 -19.61
N GLY A 382 -51.56 -5.04 -18.45
CA GLY A 382 -51.75 -6.10 -17.47
C GLY A 382 -51.20 -7.48 -17.86
N ARG A 383 -50.62 -7.63 -19.07
CA ARG A 383 -50.05 -8.90 -19.55
C ARG A 383 -48.87 -9.34 -18.68
N GLU A 384 -48.85 -10.61 -18.29
CA GLU A 384 -47.71 -11.24 -17.61
C GLU A 384 -46.64 -11.69 -18.62
N THR A 385 -45.37 -11.47 -18.31
CA THR A 385 -44.18 -11.84 -19.11
C THR A 385 -42.97 -12.00 -18.19
N ALA A 386 -41.87 -12.59 -18.66
CA ALA A 386 -40.60 -12.61 -17.92
C ALA A 386 -39.66 -11.44 -18.30
N GLY A 387 -40.00 -10.68 -19.36
CA GLY A 387 -39.17 -9.57 -19.86
C GLY A 387 -39.47 -8.22 -19.20
N ASN A 388 -38.47 -7.35 -19.15
CA ASN A 388 -38.57 -5.98 -18.58
C ASN A 388 -39.42 -5.01 -19.44
N ARG A 389 -39.73 -5.41 -20.68
CA ARG A 389 -40.66 -4.72 -21.58
C ARG A 389 -41.71 -5.71 -22.08
N CYS A 390 -42.94 -5.24 -22.15
CA CYS A 390 -44.05 -5.97 -22.76
C CYS A 390 -44.04 -5.77 -24.29
N PRO A 391 -44.51 -6.74 -25.09
CA PRO A 391 -44.71 -6.53 -26.53
C PRO A 391 -45.58 -5.32 -26.91
N CYS A 392 -46.41 -4.80 -26.00
CA CYS A 392 -47.19 -3.57 -26.21
C CYS A 392 -46.37 -2.26 -26.00
N GLY A 393 -45.07 -2.38 -25.72
CA GLY A 393 -44.15 -1.28 -25.43
C GLY A 393 -44.13 -0.80 -23.97
N GLY A 394 -45.07 -1.26 -23.13
CA GLY A 394 -45.13 -0.87 -21.72
C GLY A 394 -44.06 -1.51 -20.84
N HIS A 395 -43.67 -0.81 -19.77
CA HIS A 395 -42.79 -1.37 -18.72
C HIS A 395 -43.52 -2.45 -17.93
N THR A 396 -42.76 -3.37 -17.34
CA THR A 396 -43.30 -4.47 -16.53
C THR A 396 -42.74 -4.39 -15.11
N GLY A 397 -43.62 -4.45 -14.12
CA GLY A 397 -43.23 -4.54 -12.70
C GLY A 397 -43.03 -6.00 -12.27
N PRO A 398 -42.12 -6.30 -11.33
CA PRO A 398 -41.94 -7.65 -10.83
C PRO A 398 -43.16 -8.13 -10.02
N THR A 399 -43.40 -9.44 -10.01
CA THR A 399 -44.37 -10.09 -9.13
C THR A 399 -43.67 -11.10 -8.20
N PRO A 400 -44.31 -11.55 -7.10
CA PRO A 400 -43.73 -12.58 -6.22
C PRO A 400 -43.64 -13.98 -6.87
N ARG A 401 -44.23 -14.15 -8.06
CA ARG A 401 -44.31 -15.45 -8.73
C ARG A 401 -43.08 -15.68 -9.59
N THR A 402 -42.68 -16.93 -9.68
CA THR A 402 -41.65 -17.39 -10.62
C THR A 402 -42.24 -18.41 -11.57
N VAL A 403 -41.62 -18.55 -12.74
CA VAL A 403 -42.01 -19.51 -13.77
C VAL A 403 -40.78 -20.26 -14.27
N GLN A 404 -40.94 -21.56 -14.54
CA GLN A 404 -39.96 -22.34 -15.28
C GLN A 404 -40.25 -22.17 -16.77
N GLN A 405 -39.30 -21.62 -17.51
CA GLN A 405 -39.48 -21.36 -18.94
C GLN A 405 -38.28 -21.88 -19.73
N ARG A 406 -38.58 -22.46 -20.91
CA ARG A 406 -37.55 -22.71 -21.93
C ARG A 406 -37.37 -21.42 -22.72
N LEU A 407 -36.13 -20.93 -22.78
CA LEU A 407 -35.81 -19.71 -23.49
C LEU A 407 -35.37 -20.02 -24.93
N PRO A 408 -35.90 -19.32 -25.94
CA PRO A 408 -35.42 -19.43 -27.32
C PRO A 408 -34.14 -18.60 -27.47
N TYR A 409 -33.00 -19.11 -26.97
CA TYR A 409 -31.74 -18.36 -26.90
C TYR A 409 -31.29 -17.81 -28.26
N ALA A 410 -31.48 -18.58 -29.35
CA ALA A 410 -31.15 -18.12 -30.70
C ALA A 410 -31.95 -16.86 -31.10
N GLU A 411 -33.27 -16.89 -30.91
CA GLU A 411 -34.15 -15.75 -31.24
C GLU A 411 -33.85 -14.53 -30.37
N LEU A 412 -33.62 -14.74 -29.07
CA LEU A 412 -33.29 -13.67 -28.13
C LEU A 412 -31.94 -13.02 -28.45
N LEU A 413 -30.95 -13.84 -28.80
CA LEU A 413 -29.64 -13.36 -29.22
C LEU A 413 -29.73 -12.58 -30.53
N ASP A 414 -30.44 -13.10 -31.53
CA ASP A 414 -30.66 -12.43 -32.81
C ASP A 414 -31.41 -11.10 -32.65
N GLN A 415 -32.40 -11.04 -31.75
CA GLN A 415 -33.09 -9.79 -31.42
C GLN A 415 -32.15 -8.76 -30.79
N ALA A 416 -31.33 -9.18 -29.82
CA ALA A 416 -30.36 -8.31 -29.16
C ALA A 416 -29.30 -7.79 -30.14
N LEU A 417 -28.80 -8.65 -31.05
CA LEU A 417 -27.85 -8.27 -32.10
C LEU A 417 -28.46 -7.25 -33.06
N ARG A 418 -29.70 -7.47 -33.53
CA ARG A 418 -30.40 -6.51 -34.40
C ARG A 418 -30.63 -5.17 -33.71
N HIS A 419 -30.98 -5.18 -32.43
CA HIS A 419 -31.18 -3.96 -31.65
C HIS A 419 -29.88 -3.13 -31.58
N LEU A 420 -28.74 -3.80 -31.38
CA LEU A 420 -27.42 -3.17 -31.36
C LEU A 420 -26.85 -2.85 -32.75
N GLY A 421 -27.55 -3.20 -33.84
CA GLY A 421 -27.03 -3.03 -35.21
C GLY A 421 -25.85 -3.96 -35.55
N LEU A 422 -25.68 -5.06 -34.81
CA LEU A 422 -24.61 -6.03 -35.00
C LEU A 422 -25.08 -7.23 -35.83
N GLN A 423 -24.23 -7.74 -36.71
CA GLN A 423 -24.56 -8.91 -37.53
C GLN A 423 -24.30 -10.25 -36.81
N GLN A 424 -23.25 -10.32 -36.00
CA GLN A 424 -22.86 -11.53 -35.28
C GLN A 424 -22.07 -11.21 -34.01
N LEU A 425 -21.97 -12.19 -33.12
CA LEU A 425 -21.10 -12.13 -31.95
C LEU A 425 -19.62 -12.23 -32.36
N SER A 426 -18.84 -11.17 -32.15
CA SER A 426 -17.38 -11.20 -32.34
C SER A 426 -16.66 -12.01 -31.24
N GLN A 427 -17.21 -12.05 -30.03
CA GLN A 427 -16.68 -12.80 -28.89
C GLN A 427 -17.78 -13.64 -28.22
N ASP A 428 -17.42 -14.55 -27.33
CA ASP A 428 -18.40 -15.32 -26.57
C ASP A 428 -18.97 -14.52 -25.40
N VAL A 429 -20.29 -14.58 -25.20
CA VAL A 429 -20.98 -13.88 -24.12
C VAL A 429 -21.33 -14.89 -23.03
N LYS A 430 -20.87 -14.62 -21.80
CA LYS A 430 -21.04 -15.54 -20.67
C LYS A 430 -22.19 -15.08 -19.78
N GLY A 431 -23.17 -15.96 -19.59
CA GLY A 431 -24.30 -15.74 -18.69
C GLY A 431 -24.06 -16.31 -17.29
N VAL A 432 -25.15 -16.47 -16.53
CA VAL A 432 -25.16 -17.15 -15.23
C VAL A 432 -25.88 -18.49 -15.32
N LYS A 433 -25.58 -19.41 -14.41
CA LYS A 433 -26.30 -20.69 -14.34
C LYS A 433 -27.78 -20.49 -13.96
N GLY A 434 -28.05 -19.52 -13.09
CA GLY A 434 -29.39 -19.14 -12.66
C GLY A 434 -29.34 -17.80 -11.91
N LEU A 435 -30.50 -17.15 -11.82
CA LEU A 435 -30.64 -15.88 -11.11
C LEU A 435 -30.83 -16.14 -9.62
N VAL A 436 -30.02 -15.47 -8.80
CA VAL A 436 -30.03 -15.59 -7.33
C VAL A 436 -30.83 -14.49 -6.64
N SER A 437 -31.35 -13.55 -7.42
CA SER A 437 -32.13 -12.42 -6.93
C SER A 437 -33.56 -12.81 -6.57
N GLU A 438 -34.21 -12.00 -5.74
CA GLU A 438 -35.59 -12.25 -5.29
C GLU A 438 -36.55 -12.32 -6.46
N THR A 439 -36.49 -11.29 -7.30
CA THR A 439 -37.37 -11.11 -8.45
C THR A 439 -36.95 -11.97 -9.64
N ARG A 440 -35.80 -12.68 -9.57
CA ARG A 440 -35.20 -13.44 -10.68
C ARG A 440 -35.34 -12.71 -12.03
N THR A 441 -35.03 -11.42 -12.02
CA THR A 441 -35.12 -10.55 -13.19
C THR A 441 -33.84 -10.67 -14.02
N PRO A 442 -33.91 -11.12 -15.28
CA PRO A 442 -32.74 -11.16 -16.15
C PRO A 442 -32.33 -9.74 -16.57
N GLU A 443 -31.02 -9.53 -16.66
CA GLU A 443 -30.44 -8.35 -17.31
C GLU A 443 -30.65 -8.43 -18.83
N PRO A 444 -30.89 -7.29 -19.53
CA PRO A 444 -30.93 -7.28 -21.00
C PRO A 444 -29.66 -7.88 -21.63
N LEU A 445 -29.83 -8.74 -22.64
CA LEU A 445 -28.71 -9.43 -23.30
C LEU A 445 -27.77 -8.44 -23.99
N GLU A 446 -28.32 -7.34 -24.50
CA GLU A 446 -27.58 -6.25 -25.15
C GLU A 446 -26.42 -5.76 -24.28
N LYS A 447 -26.67 -5.54 -22.98
CA LYS A 447 -25.63 -5.13 -22.02
C LYS A 447 -24.49 -6.16 -21.96
N GLY A 448 -24.83 -7.44 -21.93
CA GLY A 448 -23.85 -8.52 -21.96
C GLY A 448 -22.99 -8.57 -23.22
N ILE A 449 -23.61 -8.35 -24.38
CA ILE A 449 -22.92 -8.29 -25.67
C ILE A 449 -21.94 -7.13 -25.67
N LEU A 450 -22.39 -5.93 -25.28
CA LEU A 450 -21.54 -4.74 -25.19
C LEU A 450 -20.39 -4.92 -24.19
N ARG A 451 -20.65 -5.49 -23.00
CA ARG A 451 -19.58 -5.80 -22.04
C ARG A 451 -18.54 -6.76 -22.63
N ALA A 452 -18.97 -7.80 -23.34
CA ALA A 452 -18.05 -8.73 -23.98
C ALA A 452 -17.20 -8.06 -25.08
N LEU A 453 -17.79 -7.16 -25.88
CA LEU A 453 -17.07 -6.38 -26.90
C LEU A 453 -15.94 -5.54 -26.29
N HIS A 454 -16.20 -4.96 -25.12
CA HIS A 454 -15.24 -4.10 -24.41
C HIS A 454 -14.42 -4.83 -23.34
N GLN A 455 -14.46 -6.18 -23.30
CA GLN A 455 -13.73 -6.99 -22.30
C GLN A 455 -14.04 -6.65 -20.82
N VAL A 456 -15.25 -6.13 -20.58
CA VAL A 456 -15.78 -5.79 -19.25
C VAL A 456 -16.55 -6.99 -18.69
N SER A 457 -16.44 -7.20 -17.38
CA SER A 457 -17.19 -8.23 -16.64
C SER A 457 -18.18 -7.59 -15.68
N VAL A 458 -19.32 -8.24 -15.48
CA VAL A 458 -20.38 -7.78 -14.57
C VAL A 458 -20.25 -8.45 -13.20
N TYR A 459 -20.49 -7.68 -12.14
CA TYR A 459 -20.64 -8.20 -10.78
C TYR A 459 -22.12 -8.41 -10.42
N GLN A 460 -22.42 -8.99 -9.25
CA GLN A 460 -23.78 -9.50 -8.94
C GLN A 460 -24.88 -8.43 -8.89
N ASP A 461 -24.51 -7.16 -8.84
CA ASP A 461 -25.41 -6.00 -8.80
C ASP A 461 -25.53 -5.27 -10.13
N GLY A 462 -24.90 -5.79 -11.19
CA GLY A 462 -24.92 -5.19 -12.53
C GLY A 462 -23.75 -4.22 -12.80
N THR A 463 -23.06 -3.76 -11.77
CA THR A 463 -21.88 -2.89 -11.92
C THR A 463 -20.64 -3.66 -12.34
N ALA A 464 -19.70 -2.99 -13.00
CA ALA A 464 -18.38 -3.47 -13.34
C ALA A 464 -17.35 -2.76 -12.48
N ARG A 465 -16.40 -3.48 -11.86
CA ARG A 465 -15.51 -2.90 -10.85
C ARG A 465 -14.06 -3.35 -10.99
N PHE A 466 -13.16 -2.55 -10.45
CA PHE A 466 -11.73 -2.82 -10.42
C PHE A 466 -11.20 -2.72 -8.98
N ASP A 467 -10.56 -3.80 -8.50
CA ASP A 467 -9.99 -3.90 -7.16
C ASP A 467 -8.56 -3.36 -7.14
N MET A 468 -8.24 -2.55 -6.14
CA MET A 468 -6.89 -2.05 -5.88
C MET A 468 -6.54 -2.11 -4.40
N THR A 469 -5.27 -2.31 -4.08
CA THR A 469 -4.75 -2.10 -2.73
C THR A 469 -4.79 -0.62 -2.38
N ASP A 470 -5.18 -0.29 -1.14
CA ASP A 470 -5.25 1.09 -0.67
C ASP A 470 -3.90 1.60 -0.16
N LEU A 471 -3.50 2.80 -0.62
CA LEU A 471 -2.34 3.51 -0.10
C LEU A 471 -2.66 5.00 0.15
N PRO A 472 -2.22 5.56 1.27
CA PRO A 472 -2.53 6.93 1.61
C PRO A 472 -1.64 7.88 0.81
N LEU A 473 -2.20 9.04 0.43
CA LEU A 473 -1.47 10.12 -0.19
C LEU A 473 -2.05 11.46 0.26
N THR A 474 -1.23 12.37 0.78
CA THR A 474 -1.69 13.73 1.14
C THR A 474 -1.20 14.80 0.18
N HIS A 475 -0.04 14.58 -0.44
CA HIS A 475 0.59 15.53 -1.32
C HIS A 475 1.25 14.79 -2.47
N PHE A 476 1.28 15.41 -3.65
CA PHE A 476 1.90 14.81 -4.83
C PHE A 476 2.54 15.88 -5.71
N ARG A 477 3.48 15.48 -6.56
CA ARG A 477 3.96 16.34 -7.65
C ARG A 477 3.15 16.02 -8.89
N PRO A 478 2.66 17.01 -9.68
CA PRO A 478 1.92 16.74 -10.91
C PRO A 478 2.60 15.73 -11.84
N ARG A 479 3.94 15.77 -11.94
CA ARG A 479 4.72 14.81 -12.73
C ARG A 479 4.50 13.35 -12.31
N GLU A 480 4.41 13.08 -11.01
CA GLU A 480 4.23 11.73 -10.46
C GLU A 480 2.84 11.15 -10.77
N ALA A 481 1.86 12.03 -10.96
CA ALA A 481 0.49 11.67 -11.34
C ALA A 481 0.29 11.61 -12.87
N GLY A 482 1.35 11.89 -13.65
CA GLY A 482 1.30 11.98 -15.10
C GLY A 482 0.58 13.23 -15.63
N LEU A 483 0.53 14.31 -14.85
CA LEU A 483 -0.17 15.54 -15.20
C LEU A 483 0.76 16.61 -15.78
N THR A 484 0.27 17.27 -16.83
CA THR A 484 0.76 18.59 -17.22
C THR A 484 0.24 19.67 -16.27
N ILE A 485 0.89 20.84 -16.26
CA ILE A 485 0.42 21.99 -15.46
C ILE A 485 -0.97 22.46 -15.90
N ALA A 486 -1.24 22.45 -17.21
CA ALA A 486 -2.56 22.80 -17.74
C ALA A 486 -3.65 21.84 -17.24
N GLU A 487 -3.37 20.54 -17.18
CA GLU A 487 -4.30 19.55 -16.63
C GLU A 487 -4.49 19.70 -15.12
N ALA A 488 -3.41 19.95 -14.37
CA ALA A 488 -3.49 20.23 -12.93
C ALA A 488 -4.37 21.45 -12.65
N HIS A 489 -4.16 22.56 -13.39
CA HIS A 489 -5.01 23.76 -13.31
C HIS A 489 -6.46 23.47 -13.65
N ARG A 490 -6.72 22.71 -14.72
CA ARG A 490 -8.09 22.29 -15.12
C ARG A 490 -8.79 21.48 -14.03
N LEU A 491 -8.05 20.68 -13.27
CA LEU A 491 -8.56 19.89 -12.15
C LEU A 491 -8.75 20.71 -10.86
N GLY A 492 -8.28 21.96 -10.84
CA GLY A 492 -8.44 22.89 -9.72
C GLY A 492 -7.19 23.08 -8.86
N TYR A 493 -6.06 22.48 -9.24
CA TYR A 493 -4.78 22.67 -8.55
C TYR A 493 -4.08 23.93 -9.06
N GLY A 494 -4.34 25.07 -8.43
CA GLY A 494 -3.78 26.37 -8.85
C GLY A 494 -2.52 26.80 -8.09
N THR A 495 -2.28 26.24 -6.90
CA THR A 495 -1.17 26.61 -6.02
C THR A 495 -0.48 25.38 -5.47
N ASP A 496 0.80 25.52 -5.12
CA ASP A 496 1.53 24.54 -4.33
C ASP A 496 1.09 24.55 -2.85
N TRP A 497 1.62 23.61 -2.08
CA TRP A 497 1.30 23.47 -0.64
C TRP A 497 1.68 24.67 0.23
N ARG A 498 2.50 25.61 -0.29
CA ARG A 498 2.87 26.86 0.40
C ARG A 498 2.02 28.05 -0.03
N GLY A 499 1.09 27.84 -0.96
CA GLY A 499 0.23 28.88 -1.53
C GLY A 499 0.88 29.66 -2.68
N HIS A 500 2.04 29.23 -3.20
CA HIS A 500 2.59 29.87 -4.40
C HIS A 500 1.90 29.34 -5.66
N PRO A 501 1.80 30.13 -6.74
CA PRO A 501 1.24 29.66 -8.01
C PRO A 501 1.92 28.38 -8.51
N LEU A 502 1.11 27.43 -9.01
CA LEU A 502 1.61 26.19 -9.60
C LEU A 502 2.10 26.46 -11.02
N THR A 503 3.41 26.44 -11.22
CA THR A 503 4.08 26.73 -12.50
C THR A 503 5.00 25.61 -12.99
N ASP A 504 5.41 24.71 -12.10
CA ASP A 504 6.33 23.60 -12.37
C ASP A 504 5.72 22.27 -11.89
N ALA A 505 5.88 21.20 -12.67
CA ALA A 505 5.35 19.87 -12.38
C ALA A 505 6.09 19.15 -11.23
N GLU A 506 7.22 19.70 -10.77
CA GLU A 506 7.96 19.25 -9.58
C GLU A 506 7.49 19.94 -8.29
N GLN A 507 6.67 20.99 -8.37
CA GLN A 507 6.06 21.60 -7.19
C GLN A 507 5.13 20.59 -6.51
N LEU A 508 5.21 20.53 -5.18
CA LEU A 508 4.37 19.68 -4.37
C LEU A 508 3.01 20.36 -4.16
N VAL A 509 1.92 19.67 -4.47
CA VAL A 509 0.54 20.15 -4.25
C VAL A 509 -0.16 19.28 -3.20
N GLU A 510 -1.09 19.87 -2.45
CA GLU A 510 -1.96 19.15 -1.51
C GLU A 510 -3.08 18.45 -2.29
N LEU A 511 -3.28 17.14 -2.07
CA LEU A 511 -4.30 16.34 -2.73
C LEU A 511 -5.69 16.66 -2.16
N PHE A 512 -6.67 16.96 -3.02
CA PHE A 512 -8.03 17.18 -2.53
C PHE A 512 -8.65 15.90 -1.94
N PRO A 513 -9.49 15.98 -0.89
CA PRO A 513 -9.95 14.80 -0.15
C PRO A 513 -10.73 13.75 -0.96
N HIS A 514 -11.34 14.11 -2.08
CA HIS A 514 -12.08 13.19 -2.95
C HIS A 514 -11.28 12.71 -4.16
N ASP A 515 -10.05 13.20 -4.33
CA ASP A 515 -9.26 12.95 -5.53
C ASP A 515 -8.46 11.65 -5.40
N LEU A 516 -8.41 10.90 -6.51
CA LEU A 516 -7.80 9.58 -6.59
C LEU A 516 -6.75 9.55 -7.70
N ILE A 517 -5.58 8.99 -7.39
CA ILE A 517 -4.56 8.62 -8.37
C ILE A 517 -4.55 7.09 -8.43
N LEU A 518 -4.88 6.52 -9.59
CA LEU A 518 -5.11 5.08 -9.73
C LEU A 518 -3.97 4.40 -10.48
N SER A 519 -3.83 3.07 -10.36
CA SER A 519 -2.87 2.34 -11.18
C SER A 519 -3.18 2.49 -12.68
N ARG A 520 -2.16 2.45 -13.53
CA ARG A 520 -2.35 2.47 -15.00
C ARG A 520 -3.28 1.35 -15.47
N ARG A 521 -3.17 0.16 -14.88
CA ARG A 521 -4.06 -0.98 -15.19
C ARG A 521 -5.52 -0.69 -14.85
N ALA A 522 -5.78 0.04 -13.78
CA ALA A 522 -7.13 0.53 -13.49
C ALA A 522 -7.59 1.52 -14.56
N GLY A 523 -6.73 2.44 -15.00
CA GLY A 523 -7.01 3.38 -16.10
C GLY A 523 -7.39 2.68 -17.40
N GLU A 524 -6.65 1.64 -17.80
CA GLU A 524 -6.94 0.85 -19.02
C GLU A 524 -8.30 0.15 -18.94
N TYR A 525 -8.61 -0.41 -17.78
CA TYR A 525 -9.91 -1.03 -17.52
C TYR A 525 -11.05 0.01 -17.53
N LEU A 526 -10.87 1.15 -16.87
CA LEU A 526 -11.86 2.23 -16.82
C LEU A 526 -12.09 2.84 -18.20
N LEU A 527 -11.08 2.90 -19.08
CA LEU A 527 -11.25 3.31 -20.47
C LEU A 527 -12.15 2.32 -21.23
N SER A 528 -11.95 1.02 -21.02
CA SER A 528 -12.82 -0.01 -21.59
C SER A 528 -14.24 0.10 -21.04
N LEU A 529 -14.39 0.39 -19.75
CA LEU A 529 -15.68 0.61 -19.11
C LEU A 529 -16.38 1.87 -19.64
N ALA A 530 -15.66 2.96 -19.87
CA ALA A 530 -16.19 4.20 -20.42
C ALA A 530 -16.74 3.99 -21.83
N ARG A 531 -16.02 3.26 -22.67
CA ARG A 531 -16.47 2.90 -24.03
C ARG A 531 -17.71 2.00 -24.00
N PHE A 532 -17.76 1.06 -23.06
CA PHE A 532 -18.97 0.28 -22.82
C PHE A 532 -20.17 1.17 -22.44
N VAL A 533 -19.99 2.12 -21.52
CA VAL A 533 -21.06 3.04 -21.11
C VAL A 533 -21.52 3.92 -22.27
N ASP A 534 -20.60 4.41 -23.09
CA ASP A 534 -20.94 5.25 -24.26
C ASP A 534 -21.72 4.48 -25.32
N ASP A 535 -21.30 3.25 -25.63
CA ASP A 535 -22.03 2.36 -26.55
C ASP A 535 -23.37 1.95 -25.97
N GLU A 536 -23.47 1.72 -24.67
CA GLU A 536 -24.72 1.44 -23.99
C GLU A 536 -25.69 2.64 -24.10
N LEU A 537 -25.22 3.86 -23.81
CA LEU A 537 -26.01 5.08 -23.96
C LEU A 537 -26.49 5.27 -25.40
N THR A 538 -25.62 5.05 -26.37
CA THR A 538 -25.92 5.32 -27.78
C THR A 538 -26.78 4.23 -28.40
N LEU A 539 -26.37 2.97 -28.29
CA LEU A 539 -26.97 1.83 -29.00
C LEU A 539 -28.20 1.26 -28.29
N LEU A 540 -28.25 1.30 -26.94
CA LEU A 540 -29.37 0.75 -26.18
C LEU A 540 -30.37 1.83 -25.74
N TYR A 541 -29.88 3.01 -25.40
CA TYR A 541 -30.72 4.09 -24.86
C TYR A 541 -31.00 5.23 -25.87
N GLY A 542 -30.35 5.24 -27.03
CA GLY A 542 -30.54 6.29 -28.05
C GLY A 542 -30.06 7.68 -27.62
N GLY A 543 -29.20 7.74 -26.61
CA GLY A 543 -28.60 8.95 -26.09
C GLY A 543 -27.34 9.38 -26.84
N ARG A 544 -26.61 10.35 -26.26
CA ARG A 544 -25.26 10.75 -26.70
C ARG A 544 -24.21 10.04 -25.84
N PRO A 545 -22.99 9.81 -26.36
CA PRO A 545 -21.88 9.36 -25.53
C PRO A 545 -21.63 10.37 -24.40
N TYR A 546 -21.26 9.86 -23.21
CA TYR A 546 -20.99 10.66 -22.02
C TYR A 546 -19.49 10.94 -21.85
N TYR A 547 -18.64 9.93 -22.05
CA TYR A 547 -17.20 10.04 -21.82
C TYR A 547 -16.44 10.49 -23.08
N GLY A 548 -16.70 9.87 -24.23
CA GLY A 548 -15.97 10.12 -25.47
C GLY A 548 -14.47 9.85 -25.36
N ALA A 549 -14.06 8.93 -24.47
CA ALA A 549 -12.66 8.71 -24.12
C ALA A 549 -11.93 7.79 -25.10
N HIS A 550 -10.80 8.26 -25.62
CA HIS A 550 -9.93 7.50 -26.54
C HIS A 550 -8.67 6.98 -25.85
N ARG A 551 -8.18 7.70 -24.83
CA ARG A 551 -7.05 7.33 -23.98
C ARG A 551 -7.41 7.53 -22.50
N MET A 552 -6.60 6.99 -21.59
CA MET A 552 -6.90 7.04 -20.15
C MET A 552 -6.94 8.48 -19.62
N GLU A 553 -6.09 9.35 -20.16
CA GLU A 553 -5.98 10.76 -19.77
C GLU A 553 -7.27 11.54 -20.05
N ASP A 554 -8.09 11.10 -21.01
CA ASP A 554 -9.38 11.73 -21.31
C ASP A 554 -10.38 11.51 -20.16
N LEU A 555 -10.13 10.54 -19.27
CA LEU A 555 -10.96 10.29 -18.09
C LEU A 555 -10.63 11.20 -16.90
N LEU A 556 -9.57 12.02 -16.97
CA LEU A 556 -9.19 12.92 -15.88
C LEU A 556 -10.32 13.91 -15.56
N GLY A 557 -10.77 13.90 -14.31
CA GLY A 557 -11.93 14.63 -13.81
C GLY A 557 -13.22 13.80 -13.74
N SER A 558 -13.21 12.57 -14.26
CA SER A 558 -14.36 11.67 -14.16
C SER A 558 -14.64 11.27 -12.71
N LEU A 559 -15.92 11.17 -12.39
CA LEU A 559 -16.39 10.74 -11.08
C LEU A 559 -16.45 9.21 -10.99
N LEU A 560 -16.04 8.70 -9.85
CA LEU A 560 -15.94 7.29 -9.53
C LEU A 560 -16.76 6.96 -8.28
N ILE A 561 -17.29 5.74 -8.20
CA ILE A 561 -17.79 5.18 -6.95
C ILE A 561 -16.69 4.26 -6.41
N ALA A 562 -16.10 4.64 -5.29
CA ALA A 562 -15.20 3.78 -4.55
C ALA A 562 -15.99 3.03 -3.46
N LEU A 563 -15.79 1.72 -3.34
CA LEU A 563 -16.54 0.89 -2.43
C LEU A 563 -15.65 -0.18 -1.80
N ALA A 564 -15.67 -0.20 -0.47
CA ALA A 564 -15.00 -1.19 0.33
C ALA A 564 -15.77 -2.51 0.41
N PRO A 565 -15.07 -3.67 0.38
CA PRO A 565 -15.67 -4.94 0.73
C PRO A 565 -16.36 -4.86 2.09
N HIS A 566 -17.41 -5.66 2.30
CA HIS A 566 -18.17 -5.70 3.57
C HIS A 566 -18.91 -4.41 3.96
N THR A 567 -18.93 -3.38 3.10
CA THR A 567 -19.70 -2.14 3.30
C THR A 567 -20.79 -2.00 2.24
N SER A 568 -21.79 -1.15 2.48
CA SER A 568 -22.85 -0.84 1.50
C SER A 568 -22.94 0.64 1.11
N GLY A 569 -22.03 1.46 1.63
CA GLY A 569 -21.91 2.88 1.32
C GLY A 569 -20.72 3.11 0.40
N GLY A 570 -20.98 3.47 -0.86
CA GLY A 570 -19.94 3.96 -1.75
C GLY A 570 -19.55 5.38 -1.39
N VAL A 571 -18.32 5.77 -1.70
CA VAL A 571 -17.83 7.14 -1.58
C VAL A 571 -17.51 7.64 -2.97
N LEU A 572 -18.04 8.82 -3.31
CA LEU A 572 -17.77 9.48 -4.58
C LEU A 572 -16.31 9.91 -4.62
N GLY A 573 -15.55 9.53 -5.63
CA GLY A 573 -14.19 10.00 -5.87
C GLY A 573 -14.07 10.70 -7.23
N ARG A 574 -12.97 11.40 -7.46
CA ARG A 574 -12.64 12.02 -8.76
C ARG A 574 -11.27 11.53 -9.21
N LEU A 575 -11.19 11.03 -10.44
CA LEU A 575 -9.93 10.57 -11.02
C LEU A 575 -9.06 11.77 -11.40
N VAL A 576 -7.86 11.88 -10.85
CA VAL A 576 -6.96 13.02 -11.12
C VAL A 576 -5.58 12.62 -11.61
N GLY A 577 -5.24 11.34 -11.66
CA GLY A 577 -3.96 10.92 -12.19
C GLY A 577 -3.79 9.41 -12.23
N PHE A 578 -2.64 9.00 -12.75
CA PHE A 578 -2.26 7.60 -12.81
C PHE A 578 -0.88 7.37 -12.21
N THR A 579 -0.67 6.18 -11.65
CA THR A 579 0.61 5.72 -11.09
C THR A 579 0.99 4.34 -11.64
N ASP A 580 2.28 4.02 -11.64
CA ASP A 580 2.79 2.69 -11.96
C ASP A 580 2.64 1.70 -10.79
N ALA A 581 2.35 2.19 -9.59
CA ALA A 581 2.05 1.34 -8.44
C ALA A 581 0.69 0.63 -8.63
N GLU A 582 0.60 -0.62 -8.18
CA GLU A 582 -0.63 -1.42 -8.22
C GLU A 582 -1.54 -1.09 -7.03
N ALA A 583 -1.83 0.19 -6.85
CA ALA A 583 -2.56 0.73 -5.72
C ALA A 583 -3.49 1.89 -6.10
N CYS A 584 -4.46 2.14 -5.23
CA CYS A 584 -5.29 3.33 -5.20
C CYS A 584 -4.66 4.32 -4.23
N LEU A 585 -4.07 5.40 -4.75
CA LEU A 585 -3.53 6.48 -3.93
C LEU A 585 -4.61 7.52 -3.68
N ALA A 586 -5.01 7.70 -2.42
CA ALA A 586 -6.01 8.69 -2.05
C ALA A 586 -5.76 9.30 -0.67
N HIS A 587 -6.45 10.40 -0.39
CA HIS A 587 -6.37 11.05 0.91
C HIS A 587 -6.72 10.08 2.05
N PRO A 588 -6.02 10.07 3.21
CA PRO A 588 -6.33 9.17 4.32
C PRO A 588 -7.80 9.22 4.78
N VAL A 589 -8.39 10.42 4.80
CA VAL A 589 -9.82 10.62 5.10
C VAL A 589 -10.72 9.90 4.08
N PHE A 590 -10.31 9.83 2.81
CA PHE A 590 -11.05 9.08 1.78
C PHE A 590 -11.04 7.57 2.05
N HIS A 591 -9.90 7.00 2.45
CA HIS A 591 -9.82 5.59 2.87
C HIS A 591 -10.64 5.34 4.14
N ALA A 592 -10.47 6.17 5.18
CA ALA A 592 -11.22 6.02 6.43
C ALA A 592 -12.74 6.19 6.26
N ALA A 593 -13.20 7.04 5.34
CA ALA A 593 -14.62 7.19 5.03
C ALA A 593 -15.26 5.92 4.46
N LYS A 594 -14.46 5.06 3.84
CA LYS A 594 -14.87 3.75 3.35
C LYS A 594 -14.72 2.64 4.40
N ARG A 595 -14.42 3.01 5.66
CA ARG A 595 -14.13 2.08 6.77
C ARG A 595 -12.91 1.22 6.48
N ARG A 596 -11.86 1.85 5.94
CA ARG A 596 -10.61 1.23 5.54
C ARG A 596 -9.41 1.93 6.09
N ASN A 597 -8.38 1.12 6.29
CA ASN A 597 -7.04 1.53 6.64
C ASN A 597 -6.10 1.09 5.52
N CYS A 598 -4.85 1.51 5.56
CA CYS A 598 -3.82 1.13 4.61
C CYS A 598 -2.88 0.09 5.22
N ASP A 599 -3.46 -0.95 5.84
CA ASP A 599 -2.72 -2.11 6.39
C ASP A 599 -2.58 -3.24 5.37
N GLY A 600 -2.93 -3.00 4.10
CA GLY A 600 -3.04 -4.00 3.04
C GLY A 600 -4.47 -4.36 2.65
N ASP A 601 -5.44 -3.55 3.05
CA ASP A 601 -6.81 -3.61 2.58
C ASP A 601 -6.95 -3.23 1.10
N GLU A 602 -8.07 -3.65 0.51
CA GLU A 602 -8.37 -3.47 -0.90
C GLU A 602 -9.77 -2.89 -1.09
N ASP A 603 -9.88 -1.92 -1.99
CA ASP A 603 -11.14 -1.32 -2.38
C ASP A 603 -11.42 -1.46 -3.86
N SER A 604 -12.69 -1.37 -4.22
CA SER A 604 -13.13 -1.41 -5.61
C SER A 604 -13.53 -0.03 -6.11
N VAL A 605 -13.24 0.26 -7.37
CA VAL A 605 -13.74 1.47 -8.07
C VAL A 605 -14.57 1.11 -9.29
N THR A 606 -15.56 1.94 -9.61
CA THR A 606 -16.30 1.94 -10.87
C THR A 606 -16.58 3.37 -11.33
N LEU A 607 -16.82 3.56 -12.63
CA LEU A 607 -17.29 4.83 -13.17
C LEU A 607 -18.68 5.16 -12.60
N LEU A 608 -18.91 6.42 -12.23
CA LEU A 608 -20.21 6.85 -11.68
C LEU A 608 -21.38 6.51 -12.63
N MET A 609 -21.22 6.72 -13.94
CA MET A 609 -22.30 6.39 -14.88
C MET A 609 -22.56 4.90 -15.04
N ASP A 610 -21.55 4.03 -14.92
CA ASP A 610 -21.79 2.59 -14.85
C ASP A 610 -22.63 2.25 -13.61
N GLY A 611 -22.25 2.80 -12.46
CA GLY A 611 -23.03 2.68 -11.23
C GLY A 611 -24.49 3.11 -11.40
N LEU A 612 -24.75 4.24 -12.05
CA LEU A 612 -26.11 4.78 -12.21
C LEU A 612 -26.95 4.01 -13.24
N LEU A 613 -26.36 3.52 -14.33
CA LEU A 613 -27.09 2.84 -15.41
C LEU A 613 -27.30 1.35 -15.15
N ASN A 614 -26.34 0.71 -14.46
CA ASN A 614 -26.25 -0.74 -14.41
C ASN A 614 -26.55 -1.33 -13.04
N PHE A 615 -26.48 -0.55 -11.96
CA PHE A 615 -26.90 -1.02 -10.66
C PHE A 615 -28.42 -1.24 -10.60
N SER A 616 -28.86 -2.36 -9.99
CA SER A 616 -30.26 -2.55 -9.64
C SER A 616 -30.45 -3.42 -8.40
N HIS A 617 -31.36 -3.00 -7.51
CA HIS A 617 -31.85 -3.85 -6.41
C HIS A 617 -32.45 -5.17 -6.90
N ALA A 618 -32.99 -5.21 -8.13
CA ALA A 618 -33.59 -6.41 -8.70
C ALA A 618 -32.57 -7.54 -8.99
N TYR A 619 -31.27 -7.22 -9.00
CA TYR A 619 -30.19 -8.18 -9.20
C TYR A 619 -29.61 -8.72 -7.89
N LEU A 620 -29.91 -8.07 -6.75
CA LEU A 620 -29.26 -8.40 -5.48
C LEU A 620 -29.71 -9.77 -4.95
N PRO A 621 -28.79 -10.58 -4.40
CA PRO A 621 -29.12 -11.91 -3.89
C PRO A 621 -29.97 -11.85 -2.61
N VAL A 622 -30.84 -12.86 -2.43
CA VAL A 622 -31.62 -13.02 -1.18
C VAL A 622 -30.91 -13.97 -0.24
N ARG A 623 -29.84 -13.50 0.42
CA ARG A 623 -29.15 -14.25 1.48
C ARG A 623 -28.74 -13.29 2.59
N ARG A 624 -28.61 -13.79 3.82
CA ARG A 624 -28.06 -12.99 4.93
C ARG A 624 -26.65 -12.49 4.53
N GLY A 625 -26.41 -11.19 4.67
CA GLY A 625 -25.16 -10.54 4.29
C GLY A 625 -24.99 -10.21 2.80
N ALA A 626 -25.95 -10.55 1.93
CA ALA A 626 -25.84 -10.35 0.48
C ALA A 626 -25.86 -8.88 0.02
N LEU A 627 -26.28 -7.97 0.90
CA LEU A 627 -26.33 -6.53 0.65
C LEU A 627 -24.99 -5.84 0.88
N MET A 628 -24.03 -6.52 1.52
CA MET A 628 -22.68 -6.00 1.67
C MET A 628 -21.94 -6.07 0.35
N ASP A 629 -20.94 -5.20 0.20
CA ASP A 629 -20.15 -5.02 -1.02
C ASP A 629 -20.99 -4.50 -2.21
N LYS A 630 -22.08 -3.77 -1.94
CA LYS A 630 -23.00 -3.15 -2.94
C LYS A 630 -23.17 -1.66 -2.69
N PRO A 631 -23.10 -0.78 -3.71
CA PRO A 631 -23.21 0.67 -3.52
C PRO A 631 -24.68 1.07 -3.33
N LEU A 632 -25.28 0.72 -2.19
CA LEU A 632 -26.69 1.02 -1.89
C LEU A 632 -26.93 2.50 -1.60
N VAL A 633 -25.91 3.16 -1.06
CA VAL A 633 -25.89 4.60 -0.78
C VAL A 633 -24.56 5.16 -1.27
N LEU A 634 -24.57 6.43 -1.69
CA LEU A 634 -23.38 7.12 -2.16
C LEU A 634 -23.14 8.38 -1.32
N THR A 635 -22.02 8.40 -0.60
CA THR A 635 -21.53 9.58 0.12
C THR A 635 -20.85 10.52 -0.86
N THR A 636 -21.38 11.74 -0.98
CA THR A 636 -20.89 12.76 -1.94
C THR A 636 -20.02 13.83 -1.31
N ARG A 637 -19.97 13.90 0.02
CA ARG A 637 -19.15 14.85 0.79
C ARG A 637 -18.51 14.13 1.96
N LEU A 638 -17.21 14.33 2.14
CA LEU A 638 -16.50 13.83 3.32
C LEU A 638 -16.64 14.80 4.49
N ASP A 639 -17.12 14.27 5.62
CA ASP A 639 -17.09 14.93 6.92
C ASP A 639 -16.07 14.19 7.81
N THR A 640 -14.99 14.88 8.18
CA THR A 640 -13.92 14.30 9.01
C THR A 640 -14.40 13.90 10.41
N ARG A 641 -15.57 14.35 10.85
CA ARG A 641 -16.15 13.97 12.15
C ARG A 641 -16.81 12.59 12.12
N GLU A 642 -17.15 12.08 10.93
CA GLU A 642 -17.94 10.86 10.73
C GLU A 642 -17.12 9.68 10.19
N VAL A 643 -15.88 9.93 9.80
CA VAL A 643 -14.93 8.89 9.34
C VAL A 643 -14.44 8.01 10.50
N ASP A 644 -13.70 6.96 10.16
CA ASP A 644 -13.11 6.08 11.16
C ASP A 644 -12.16 6.82 12.13
N LYS A 645 -12.11 6.36 13.38
CA LYS A 645 -11.33 6.98 14.47
C LYS A 645 -9.83 6.97 14.16
N GLU A 646 -9.35 5.99 13.40
CA GLU A 646 -7.93 5.88 13.09
C GLU A 646 -7.41 7.08 12.30
N ALA A 647 -8.24 7.66 11.42
CA ALA A 647 -7.89 8.88 10.71
C ALA A 647 -7.73 10.10 11.63
N HIS A 648 -8.28 10.06 12.85
CA HIS A 648 -8.11 11.13 13.85
C HIS A 648 -6.76 11.06 14.57
N ASN A 649 -6.07 9.92 14.48
CA ASN A 649 -4.74 9.71 15.04
C ASN A 649 -3.62 9.99 14.02
N LEU A 650 -3.96 10.45 12.82
CA LEU A 650 -2.98 10.74 11.78
C LEU A 650 -2.11 11.95 12.15
N ASP A 651 -0.79 11.81 12.01
CA ASP A 651 0.15 12.90 12.30
C ASP A 651 0.08 14.00 11.23
N VAL A 652 -0.29 15.23 11.62
CA VAL A 652 -0.43 16.36 10.70
C VAL A 652 0.67 17.43 10.83
N ALA A 653 1.57 17.27 11.80
CA ALA A 653 2.66 18.21 12.00
C ALA A 653 3.69 18.10 10.85
N LEU A 654 4.23 19.24 10.40
CA LEU A 654 5.27 19.28 9.37
C LEU A 654 6.56 18.58 9.82
N ARG A 655 6.80 18.56 11.14
CA ARG A 655 7.93 17.91 11.78
C ARG A 655 7.51 17.47 13.19
N TYR A 656 8.13 16.42 13.70
CA TYR A 656 7.94 16.06 15.09
C TYR A 656 8.72 16.99 16.02
N PRO A 657 8.15 17.31 17.19
CA PRO A 657 8.87 18.07 18.20
C PRO A 657 9.99 17.21 18.80
N ARG A 658 11.05 17.87 19.29
CA ARG A 658 12.20 17.21 19.95
C ARG A 658 11.75 16.31 21.10
N GLU A 659 10.75 16.76 21.84
CA GLU A 659 10.18 16.10 23.02
C GLU A 659 9.63 14.71 22.69
N LEU A 660 9.11 14.49 21.48
CA LEU A 660 8.66 13.16 21.06
C LEU A 660 9.82 12.16 21.03
N TYR A 661 10.94 12.56 20.43
CA TYR A 661 12.10 11.69 20.30
C TYR A 661 12.74 11.39 21.65
N LEU A 662 12.82 12.40 22.53
CA LEU A 662 13.32 12.21 23.90
C LEU A 662 12.41 11.28 24.71
N ALA A 663 11.09 11.46 24.62
CA ALA A 663 10.13 10.57 25.30
C ALA A 663 10.22 9.12 24.79
N ALA A 664 10.48 8.93 23.49
CA ALA A 664 10.69 7.59 22.94
C ALA A 664 12.00 6.95 23.41
N GLU A 665 13.04 7.73 23.71
CA GLU A 665 14.34 7.26 24.20
C GLU A 665 14.31 6.87 25.69
N GLU A 666 13.34 7.37 26.47
CA GLU A 666 13.17 7.04 27.89
C GLU A 666 12.50 5.69 28.16
N HIS A 667 11.87 5.10 27.13
CA HIS A 667 11.20 3.78 27.18
C HIS A 667 12.15 2.65 26.78
#